data_AF-A0A9W8TAV0-F1
#
_entry.id   AF-A0A9W8TAV0-F1
#
_cell.length_a   1.000
_cell.length_b   1.000
_cell.length_c   1.000
_cell.angle_alpha   90.00
_cell.angle_beta   90.00
_cell.angle_gamma   90.00
#
_symmetry.space_group_name_H-M   'P 1'
#
loop_
_entity.id
_entity.type
_entity.pdbx_description
1 polymer ?
#
loop_
_entity_poly.entity_id
_entity_poly.type
_entity_poly.pdbx_seq_one_letter_code
_entity_poly.pdbx_strand_id
1 'polypeptide(L)'
;MRPFGGDTVTGAFWYKSILSDTKCSATPKDVGIEQQYLNKPEAYSTATDKGAYAIVLPQGASGWSMRVHSGGKTDTITGLKAGLNSGNTQLNAGAQTVEILNSAGQVVAVAGGGRCVYGGDACPDCTYNINPNVVEFTSGSKLPASSKCDEKCKAGGSGDWGDVSKDGKCGPDHGNTNCIGSMFGSCCSRNGECGMSTAHCGTGCHKSAGICYGGKKGVDNNDDDEIDKNWPTDLTDAICSLDFDTEDPKALTSRWIQSGAATWFLNFLRERGAERWTDKFFKKVMDQNSLNFDCSALLTGSCGGPGGKHCSTYLPPPSYYVHLQMGNLHAAMDQLWAGMVTNGITTLSKDITEIVETYGTPPESKNALILNMFVGVLTSLAGISGHINDVSPGNALGKFVNPLTIFSGIFAQASAADGGVKGISPEDLNRGLKKAYGTMFSAVMGQLNETLTTVFGGVLPERWSKDDISPEDWVWIHFAKGEWLNYHLKDDVVNLYVKNTQDRFKEFATVTAMKTAGNKRYRLLASPSSCISKEKCVETDGTLFYKDHCLAFGYVIGGGIAPTTSVRMEGKELTTLRKFLPDLNGALANNFDCAPYATMHRDECPPFTNFPLPDKCTDIPDPTIPTGKDLDITKPLIYPKCYVNFASVPWDNCR
;
A
#
# COMPACT_ATOMS: atom_id res chain seq x y z
N MET A 1 14.73 3.42 -30.53
CA MET A 1 13.89 3.21 -29.34
C MET A 1 13.57 1.73 -29.24
N ARG A 2 13.54 1.17 -28.03
CA ARG A 2 13.15 -0.22 -27.75
C ARG A 2 12.10 -0.21 -26.62
N PRO A 3 11.23 -1.23 -26.53
CA PRO A 3 10.32 -1.37 -25.39
C PRO A 3 11.06 -1.31 -24.05
N PHE A 4 10.40 -0.74 -23.04
CA PHE A 4 10.93 -0.60 -21.68
C PHE A 4 10.84 -1.93 -20.94
N GLY A 5 11.86 -2.28 -20.15
CA GLY A 5 11.88 -3.55 -19.40
C GLY A 5 11.91 -4.81 -20.29
N GLY A 6 11.14 -5.83 -19.89
CA GLY A 6 10.94 -7.10 -20.61
C GLY A 6 9.67 -7.14 -21.47
N ASP A 7 9.01 -6.00 -21.66
CA ASP A 7 7.74 -5.93 -22.38
C ASP A 7 7.89 -6.10 -23.88
N THR A 8 6.87 -6.68 -24.51
CA THR A 8 6.87 -6.93 -25.95
C THR A 8 6.55 -5.67 -26.75
N VAL A 9 5.77 -4.74 -26.18
CA VAL A 9 5.40 -3.43 -26.76
C VAL A 9 5.32 -2.41 -25.62
N THR A 10 5.76 -1.18 -25.85
CA THR A 10 5.55 -0.06 -24.91
C THR A 10 4.85 1.08 -25.64
N GLY A 11 3.78 1.62 -25.08
CA GLY A 11 3.06 2.73 -25.71
C GLY A 11 1.68 2.94 -25.10
N ALA A 12 0.92 3.83 -25.73
CA ALA A 12 -0.45 4.12 -25.32
C ALA A 12 -1.36 4.37 -26.54
N PHE A 13 -2.65 4.16 -26.31
CA PHE A 13 -3.73 4.57 -27.18
C PHE A 13 -4.61 5.56 -26.41
N TRP A 14 -5.03 6.66 -27.04
CA TRP A 14 -5.86 7.66 -26.40
C TRP A 14 -6.97 8.19 -27.29
N TYR A 15 -8.08 8.56 -26.65
CA TYR A 15 -9.30 8.97 -27.32
C TYR A 15 -10.21 9.76 -26.37
N LYS A 16 -11.04 10.65 -26.91
CA LYS A 16 -12.03 11.40 -26.12
C LYS A 16 -13.25 10.56 -25.76
N SER A 17 -13.88 10.85 -24.63
CA SER A 17 -15.04 10.10 -24.11
C SER A 17 -16.34 10.34 -24.88
N ILE A 18 -16.46 11.41 -25.66
CA ILE A 18 -17.68 11.75 -26.41
C ILE A 18 -17.36 12.07 -27.88
N LEU A 19 -18.27 11.73 -28.78
CA LEU A 19 -18.19 12.11 -30.19
C LEU A 19 -18.55 13.58 -30.39
N SER A 20 -18.23 14.12 -31.57
CA SER A 20 -18.58 15.49 -31.95
C SER A 20 -20.10 15.71 -32.13
N ASP A 21 -20.87 14.64 -32.31
CA ASP A 21 -22.32 14.67 -32.46
C ASP A 21 -23.10 14.55 -31.14
N THR A 22 -22.41 14.37 -30.01
CA THR A 22 -23.02 14.21 -28.70
C THR A 22 -23.87 15.44 -28.33
N LYS A 23 -24.98 15.19 -27.63
CA LYS A 23 -25.90 16.19 -27.09
C LYS A 23 -26.05 15.98 -25.59
N CYS A 24 -25.62 16.95 -24.81
CA CYS A 24 -25.84 16.99 -23.37
C CYS A 24 -27.04 17.92 -23.10
N SER A 25 -28.09 17.38 -22.48
CA SER A 25 -29.36 18.10 -22.23
C SER A 25 -29.58 18.47 -20.76
N ALA A 26 -28.54 18.38 -19.93
CA ALA A 26 -28.62 18.73 -18.51
C ALA A 26 -28.69 20.25 -18.32
N THR A 27 -29.45 20.69 -17.31
CA THR A 27 -29.51 22.09 -16.89
C THR A 27 -28.70 22.33 -15.62
N PRO A 28 -28.36 23.59 -15.28
CA PRO A 28 -27.64 23.91 -14.06
C PRO A 28 -28.30 23.36 -12.79
N LYS A 29 -29.63 23.28 -12.78
CA LYS A 29 -30.41 22.74 -11.66
C LYS A 29 -30.26 21.22 -11.53
N ASP A 30 -30.04 20.51 -12.63
CA ASP A 30 -29.93 19.05 -12.63
C ASP A 30 -28.59 18.59 -12.04
N VAL A 31 -27.53 19.38 -12.20
CA VAL A 31 -26.16 18.96 -11.85
C VAL A 31 -25.43 19.89 -10.88
N GLY A 32 -26.02 21.04 -10.53
CA GLY A 32 -25.45 21.96 -9.55
C GLY A 32 -24.24 22.77 -10.04
N ILE A 33 -24.03 22.87 -11.36
CA ILE A 33 -22.95 23.64 -12.01
C ILE A 33 -23.53 24.67 -13.00
N GLU A 34 -22.84 25.78 -13.28
CA GLU A 34 -23.40 26.89 -14.08
C GLU A 34 -23.60 26.55 -15.58
N GLN A 35 -24.50 27.28 -16.26
CA GLN A 35 -24.89 27.01 -17.66
C GLN A 35 -23.71 27.03 -18.65
N GLN A 36 -22.66 27.80 -18.34
CA GLN A 36 -21.49 27.93 -19.21
C GLN A 36 -20.66 26.64 -19.34
N TYR A 37 -20.63 25.79 -18.31
CA TYR A 37 -19.94 24.48 -18.34
C TYR A 37 -20.76 23.38 -19.00
N LEU A 38 -22.04 23.65 -19.21
CA LEU A 38 -22.96 22.80 -19.95
C LEU A 38 -22.96 23.17 -21.45
N ASN A 39 -22.23 24.22 -21.85
CA ASN A 39 -22.09 24.62 -23.24
C ASN A 39 -21.00 23.83 -23.94
N LYS A 40 -21.09 23.74 -25.27
CA LYS A 40 -20.03 23.17 -26.10
C LYS A 40 -18.76 24.04 -25.98
N PRO A 41 -17.57 23.44 -25.80
CA PRO A 41 -16.31 24.16 -25.81
C PRO A 41 -16.12 24.96 -27.11
N GLU A 42 -15.28 26.00 -27.06
CA GLU A 42 -14.88 26.70 -28.28
C GLU A 42 -14.24 25.73 -29.29
N ALA A 43 -14.48 25.97 -30.57
CA ALA A 43 -14.05 25.10 -31.66
C ALA A 43 -14.59 23.65 -31.62
N TYR A 44 -15.60 23.33 -30.79
CA TYR A 44 -16.26 22.02 -30.78
C TYR A 44 -16.81 21.62 -32.16
N SER A 45 -17.28 22.61 -32.94
CA SER A 45 -17.73 22.41 -34.33
C SER A 45 -16.62 21.96 -35.28
N THR A 46 -15.35 22.10 -34.89
CA THR A 46 -14.17 21.66 -35.64
C THR A 46 -13.55 20.38 -35.07
N ALA A 47 -14.12 19.83 -33.98
CA ALA A 47 -13.63 18.61 -33.36
C ALA A 47 -13.72 17.44 -34.35
N THR A 48 -12.64 16.69 -34.49
CA THR A 48 -12.60 15.48 -35.30
C THR A 48 -12.62 14.24 -34.40
N ASP A 49 -13.43 13.26 -34.76
CA ASP A 49 -13.58 12.02 -33.99
C ASP A 49 -12.48 11.02 -34.37
N LYS A 50 -11.35 11.09 -33.64
CA LYS A 50 -10.16 10.26 -33.85
C LYS A 50 -9.68 9.64 -32.54
N GLY A 51 -9.28 8.37 -32.61
CA GLY A 51 -8.37 7.78 -31.64
C GLY A 51 -6.93 8.02 -32.11
N ALA A 52 -5.98 8.04 -31.19
CA ALA A 52 -4.58 8.26 -31.52
C ALA A 52 -3.69 7.30 -30.74
N TYR A 53 -2.55 6.94 -31.32
CA TYR A 53 -1.64 5.98 -30.71
C TYR A 53 -0.19 6.42 -30.86
N ALA A 54 0.63 5.95 -29.93
CA ALA A 54 2.08 5.98 -30.01
C ALA A 54 2.61 4.69 -29.38
N ILE A 55 3.28 3.86 -30.18
CA ILE A 55 3.79 2.55 -29.77
C ILE A 55 5.24 2.38 -30.20
N VAL A 56 6.04 1.75 -29.34
CA VAL A 56 7.41 1.37 -29.59
C VAL A 56 7.47 -0.14 -29.74
N LEU A 57 7.92 -0.60 -30.92
CA LEU A 57 8.02 -2.01 -31.27
C LEU A 57 9.48 -2.52 -31.19
N PRO A 58 9.69 -3.82 -30.93
CA PRO A 58 11.02 -4.41 -30.79
C PRO A 58 11.77 -4.46 -32.13
N GLN A 59 13.08 -4.69 -32.03
CA GLN A 59 13.90 -5.00 -33.21
C GLN A 59 13.41 -6.32 -33.83
N GLY A 60 13.17 -6.33 -35.15
CA GLY A 60 12.60 -7.48 -35.86
C GLY A 60 11.07 -7.45 -36.02
N ALA A 61 10.37 -6.38 -35.64
CA ALA A 61 8.93 -6.22 -35.84
C ALA A 61 8.48 -6.01 -37.32
N SER A 62 9.27 -6.50 -38.28
CA SER A 62 8.92 -6.43 -39.71
C SER A 62 7.67 -7.25 -39.99
N GLY A 63 6.69 -6.66 -40.67
CA GLY A 63 5.41 -7.31 -40.99
C GLY A 63 4.41 -7.36 -39.83
N TRP A 64 4.67 -6.67 -38.71
CA TRP A 64 3.69 -6.51 -37.64
C TRP A 64 2.55 -5.57 -38.07
N SER A 65 1.40 -5.76 -37.46
CA SER A 65 0.20 -4.94 -37.70
C SER A 65 -0.51 -4.60 -36.40
N MET A 66 -1.39 -3.61 -36.44
CA MET A 66 -2.22 -3.20 -35.31
C MET A 66 -3.68 -3.21 -35.73
N ARG A 67 -4.52 -3.84 -34.92
CA ARG A 67 -5.96 -3.87 -35.10
C ARG A 67 -6.60 -2.96 -34.05
N VAL A 68 -7.44 -2.03 -34.50
CA VAL A 68 -8.11 -1.05 -33.64
C VAL A 68 -9.59 -1.33 -33.70
N HIS A 69 -10.17 -1.70 -32.56
CA HIS A 69 -11.61 -1.88 -32.39
C HIS A 69 -12.20 -0.63 -31.75
N SER A 70 -13.13 0.00 -32.44
CA SER A 70 -13.79 1.21 -32.00
C SER A 70 -15.29 1.08 -32.23
N GLY A 71 -16.07 0.98 -31.14
CA GLY A 71 -17.53 0.93 -31.23
C GLY A 71 -18.07 -0.23 -32.09
N GLY A 72 -17.41 -1.38 -32.05
CA GLY A 72 -17.75 -2.55 -32.87
C GLY A 72 -17.21 -2.52 -34.30
N LYS A 73 -16.60 -1.41 -34.76
CA LYS A 73 -15.86 -1.36 -36.03
C LYS A 73 -14.39 -1.69 -35.82
N THR A 74 -13.75 -2.24 -36.85
CA THR A 74 -12.37 -2.70 -36.77
C THR A 74 -11.54 -2.18 -37.93
N ASP A 75 -10.47 -1.44 -37.63
CA ASP A 75 -9.47 -0.98 -38.59
C ASP A 75 -8.17 -1.77 -38.41
N THR A 76 -7.43 -2.02 -39.49
CA THR A 76 -6.11 -2.67 -39.44
C THR A 76 -5.05 -1.77 -40.04
N ILE A 77 -4.01 -1.47 -39.27
CA ILE A 77 -2.85 -0.68 -39.65
C ILE A 77 -1.68 -1.64 -39.91
N THR A 78 -1.22 -1.66 -41.16
CA THR A 78 -0.12 -2.51 -41.63
C THR A 78 1.15 -1.70 -41.84
N GLY A 79 2.31 -2.37 -41.91
CA GLY A 79 3.58 -1.71 -42.22
C GLY A 79 4.22 -1.00 -41.03
N LEU A 80 3.95 -1.48 -39.81
CA LEU A 80 4.61 -0.99 -38.61
C LEU A 80 6.10 -1.28 -38.67
N LYS A 81 6.91 -0.37 -38.13
CA LYS A 81 8.37 -0.44 -38.13
C LYS A 81 8.91 -0.69 -36.73
N ALA A 82 10.11 -1.25 -36.63
CA ALA A 82 10.82 -1.30 -35.34
C ALA A 82 11.05 0.13 -34.80
N GLY A 83 10.92 0.32 -33.49
CA GLY A 83 10.96 1.65 -32.88
C GLY A 83 9.58 2.31 -32.81
N LEU A 84 9.54 3.65 -32.78
CA LEU A 84 8.32 4.43 -32.57
C LEU A 84 7.43 4.45 -33.82
N ASN A 85 6.15 4.17 -33.62
CA ASN A 85 5.06 4.33 -34.58
C ASN A 85 3.97 5.15 -33.91
N SER A 86 3.42 6.13 -34.63
CA SER A 86 2.28 6.92 -34.15
C SER A 86 1.33 7.26 -35.29
N GLY A 87 0.09 7.56 -34.95
CA GLY A 87 -0.93 7.88 -35.94
C GLY A 87 -2.31 8.06 -35.34
N ASN A 88 -3.29 8.28 -36.20
CA ASN A 88 -4.69 8.47 -35.85
C ASN A 88 -5.55 7.35 -36.45
N THR A 89 -6.62 6.99 -35.74
CA THR A 89 -7.58 5.95 -36.07
C THR A 89 -8.98 6.56 -36.11
N GLN A 90 -9.96 5.84 -36.65
CA GLN A 90 -11.34 6.25 -36.51
C GLN A 90 -11.83 6.05 -35.06
N LEU A 91 -12.71 6.94 -34.60
CA LEU A 91 -13.40 6.82 -33.32
C LEU A 91 -14.90 6.67 -33.53
N ASN A 92 -15.51 5.67 -32.91
CA ASN A 92 -16.95 5.39 -32.93
C ASN A 92 -17.44 5.16 -31.49
N ALA A 93 -18.73 5.41 -31.25
CA ALA A 93 -19.34 5.20 -29.95
C ALA A 93 -19.31 3.72 -29.53
N GLY A 94 -18.94 3.45 -28.28
CA GLY A 94 -18.79 2.13 -27.69
C GLY A 94 -17.38 1.89 -27.12
N ALA A 95 -17.07 0.63 -26.83
CA ALA A 95 -15.78 0.23 -26.28
C ALA A 95 -14.63 0.47 -27.28
N GLN A 96 -13.46 0.78 -26.73
CA GLN A 96 -12.24 1.04 -27.50
C GLN A 96 -11.16 0.05 -27.08
N THR A 97 -10.66 -0.73 -28.02
CA THR A 97 -9.54 -1.63 -27.78
C THR A 97 -8.59 -1.66 -28.96
N VAL A 98 -7.34 -2.02 -28.70
CA VAL A 98 -6.29 -2.14 -29.70
C VAL A 98 -5.54 -3.43 -29.46
N GLU A 99 -5.22 -4.14 -30.53
CA GLU A 99 -4.42 -5.36 -30.54
C GLU A 99 -3.19 -5.15 -31.42
N ILE A 100 -2.02 -5.56 -30.95
CA ILE A 100 -0.80 -5.64 -31.76
C ILE A 100 -0.60 -7.08 -32.19
N LEU A 101 -0.45 -7.29 -33.49
CA LEU A 101 -0.27 -8.60 -34.10
C LEU A 101 1.15 -8.73 -34.65
N ASN A 102 1.82 -9.83 -34.32
CA ASN A 102 3.11 -10.16 -34.92
C ASN A 102 2.96 -10.60 -36.39
N SER A 103 4.08 -10.89 -37.06
CA SER A 103 4.10 -11.33 -38.47
C SER A 103 3.38 -12.66 -38.74
N ALA A 104 3.14 -13.46 -37.70
CA ALA A 104 2.35 -14.70 -37.77
C ALA A 104 0.84 -14.46 -37.52
N GLY A 105 0.41 -13.21 -37.28
CA GLY A 105 -0.97 -12.86 -36.98
C GLY A 105 -1.41 -13.15 -35.53
N GLN A 106 -0.47 -13.38 -34.60
CA GLN A 106 -0.77 -13.62 -33.19
C GLN A 106 -0.80 -12.29 -32.43
N VAL A 107 -1.79 -12.11 -31.56
CA VAL A 107 -1.87 -10.95 -30.66
C VAL A 107 -0.78 -11.05 -29.59
N VAL A 108 0.08 -10.05 -29.53
CA VAL A 108 1.25 -9.99 -28.61
C VAL A 108 1.14 -8.87 -27.58
N ALA A 109 0.31 -7.87 -27.82
CA ALA A 109 -0.03 -6.84 -26.86
C ALA A 109 -1.42 -6.29 -27.12
N VAL A 110 -2.07 -5.78 -26.08
CA VAL A 110 -3.39 -5.17 -26.17
C VAL A 110 -3.47 -3.90 -25.33
N ALA A 111 -4.27 -2.94 -25.77
CA ALA A 111 -4.65 -1.76 -24.99
C ALA A 111 -6.18 -1.64 -24.96
N GLY A 112 -6.74 -1.29 -23.81
CA GLY A 112 -8.19 -1.25 -23.60
C GLY A 112 -8.52 -0.99 -22.14
N GLY A 113 -9.78 -1.19 -21.75
CA GLY A 113 -10.21 -1.01 -20.35
C GLY A 113 -10.51 0.43 -19.94
N GLY A 114 -10.32 1.38 -20.84
CA GLY A 114 -10.74 2.77 -20.65
C GLY A 114 -12.27 2.93 -20.70
N ARG A 115 -12.73 4.17 -20.50
CA ARG A 115 -14.15 4.50 -20.62
C ARG A 115 -14.66 4.28 -22.04
N CYS A 116 -15.91 3.84 -22.20
CA CYS A 116 -16.53 3.80 -23.52
C CYS A 116 -16.70 5.21 -24.10
N VAL A 117 -16.80 5.30 -25.42
CA VAL A 117 -17.09 6.53 -26.16
C VAL A 117 -18.59 6.66 -26.33
N TYR A 118 -19.15 7.85 -26.11
CA TYR A 118 -20.58 8.11 -26.23
C TYR A 118 -20.89 9.03 -27.41
N GLY A 119 -22.03 8.85 -28.06
CA GLY A 119 -22.49 9.65 -29.19
C GLY A 119 -23.99 9.93 -29.11
N GLY A 120 -24.49 10.84 -29.93
CA GLY A 120 -25.91 11.21 -29.91
C GLY A 120 -26.38 11.73 -28.54
N ASP A 121 -27.49 11.22 -28.01
CA ASP A 121 -28.08 11.72 -26.74
C ASP A 121 -27.42 11.15 -25.47
N ALA A 122 -26.37 10.33 -25.61
CA ALA A 122 -25.64 9.78 -24.48
C ALA A 122 -24.53 10.75 -24.02
N CYS A 123 -24.72 11.36 -22.85
CA CYS A 123 -23.77 12.26 -22.21
C CYS A 123 -23.61 11.89 -20.72
N PRO A 124 -22.65 11.03 -20.36
CA PRO A 124 -22.60 10.41 -19.04
C PRO A 124 -22.15 11.38 -17.92
N ASP A 125 -21.35 12.40 -18.25
CA ASP A 125 -20.87 13.42 -17.30
C ASP A 125 -21.79 14.65 -17.24
N CYS A 126 -22.92 14.60 -17.95
CA CYS A 126 -23.84 15.73 -18.14
C CYS A 126 -23.21 16.98 -18.80
N THR A 127 -21.91 16.95 -19.14
CA THR A 127 -21.12 18.02 -19.77
C THR A 127 -20.43 17.52 -21.03
N TYR A 128 -19.99 18.45 -21.88
CA TYR A 128 -19.22 18.14 -23.09
C TYR A 128 -17.74 17.85 -22.77
N ASN A 129 -17.47 16.82 -21.95
CA ASN A 129 -16.14 16.41 -21.52
C ASN A 129 -15.32 15.76 -22.65
N ILE A 130 -14.30 16.47 -23.14
CA ILE A 130 -13.42 16.04 -24.24
C ILE A 130 -12.05 15.56 -23.71
N ASN A 131 -11.89 15.40 -22.39
CA ASN A 131 -10.62 14.91 -21.84
C ASN A 131 -10.28 13.54 -22.42
N PRO A 132 -9.02 13.35 -22.90
CA PRO A 132 -8.61 12.10 -23.50
C PRO A 132 -8.46 11.01 -22.43
N ASN A 133 -9.11 9.88 -22.64
CA ASN A 133 -8.79 8.63 -21.97
C ASN A 133 -7.49 8.12 -22.57
N VAL A 134 -6.53 7.76 -21.73
CA VAL A 134 -5.26 7.15 -22.14
C VAL A 134 -5.24 5.73 -21.60
N VAL A 135 -5.07 4.75 -22.48
CA VAL A 135 -4.94 3.34 -22.13
C VAL A 135 -3.57 2.83 -22.57
N GLU A 136 -2.88 2.17 -21.66
CA GLU A 136 -1.55 1.63 -21.88
C GLU A 136 -1.60 0.25 -22.56
N PHE A 137 -0.56 -0.09 -23.30
CA PHE A 137 -0.41 -1.42 -23.87
C PHE A 137 0.12 -2.40 -22.81
N THR A 138 -0.53 -3.55 -22.73
CA THR A 138 -0.13 -4.66 -21.87
C THR A 138 0.29 -5.86 -22.74
N SER A 139 1.33 -6.57 -22.32
CA SER A 139 1.82 -7.75 -23.02
C SER A 139 0.78 -8.89 -22.94
N GLY A 140 0.56 -9.60 -24.05
CA GLY A 140 -0.38 -10.72 -24.16
C GLY A 140 -1.67 -10.39 -24.93
N SER A 141 -2.64 -11.31 -24.88
CA SER A 141 -3.89 -11.27 -25.67
C SER A 141 -5.16 -11.03 -24.85
N LYS A 142 -5.03 -10.87 -23.52
CA LYS A 142 -6.18 -10.67 -22.63
C LYS A 142 -6.61 -9.20 -22.64
N LEU A 143 -7.72 -8.92 -23.33
CA LEU A 143 -8.29 -7.59 -23.38
C LEU A 143 -8.83 -7.15 -22.00
N PRO A 144 -8.43 -5.97 -21.48
CA PRO A 144 -9.04 -5.39 -20.30
C PRO A 144 -10.51 -5.02 -20.56
N ALA A 145 -11.40 -5.32 -19.60
CA ALA A 145 -12.81 -4.99 -19.72
C ALA A 145 -13.03 -3.47 -19.65
N SER A 146 -13.72 -2.90 -20.65
CA SER A 146 -14.05 -1.46 -20.67
C SER A 146 -15.10 -1.12 -19.61
N SER A 147 -15.05 0.10 -19.05
CA SER A 147 -16.03 0.55 -18.06
C SER A 147 -17.37 0.95 -18.71
N LYS A 148 -18.47 0.52 -18.07
CA LYS A 148 -19.91 0.83 -18.31
C LYS A 148 -20.25 1.57 -19.62
N CYS A 149 -20.46 0.87 -20.74
CA CYS A 149 -20.88 1.51 -22.01
C CYS A 149 -22.32 2.07 -22.05
N ASP A 150 -23.13 1.83 -21.01
CA ASP A 150 -24.55 2.22 -20.96
C ASP A 150 -24.82 3.40 -19.99
N GLU A 151 -23.78 4.14 -19.61
CA GLU A 151 -23.88 5.25 -18.66
C GLU A 151 -24.61 6.47 -19.27
N LYS A 152 -25.57 7.01 -18.51
CA LYS A 152 -26.32 8.23 -18.84
C LYS A 152 -26.19 9.22 -17.68
N CYS A 153 -26.34 10.52 -17.97
CA CYS A 153 -26.34 11.61 -16.99
C CYS A 153 -27.23 11.25 -15.77
N LYS A 154 -26.65 11.29 -14.57
CA LYS A 154 -27.37 11.11 -13.31
C LYS A 154 -27.21 12.36 -12.43
N ALA A 155 -28.26 13.17 -12.41
CA ALA A 155 -28.44 14.31 -11.54
C ALA A 155 -28.56 13.87 -10.06
N GLY A 156 -27.65 14.31 -9.18
CA GLY A 156 -27.83 14.14 -7.74
C GLY A 156 -26.63 14.50 -6.85
N GLY A 157 -26.73 15.65 -6.16
CA GLY A 157 -26.30 15.83 -4.76
C GLY A 157 -24.92 16.45 -4.46
N SER A 158 -24.95 17.64 -3.85
CA SER A 158 -23.89 18.38 -3.11
C SER A 158 -22.68 18.95 -3.87
N GLY A 159 -22.79 20.25 -4.21
CA GLY A 159 -21.76 21.31 -4.14
C GLY A 159 -20.38 21.04 -4.77
N ASP A 160 -20.25 21.32 -6.07
CA ASP A 160 -19.01 21.15 -6.82
C ASP A 160 -18.24 22.48 -6.92
N TRP A 161 -17.03 22.53 -6.38
CA TRP A 161 -16.16 23.72 -6.39
C TRP A 161 -15.31 23.82 -7.67
N GLY A 162 -15.62 23.13 -8.76
CA GLY A 162 -14.81 23.13 -10.00
C GLY A 162 -13.55 22.25 -9.91
N ASP A 163 -12.68 22.28 -10.94
CA ASP A 163 -11.44 21.47 -10.97
C ASP A 163 -10.35 22.06 -10.06
N VAL A 164 -9.67 21.23 -9.26
CA VAL A 164 -8.58 21.67 -8.39
C VAL A 164 -7.42 22.23 -9.23
N SER A 165 -7.02 23.46 -8.92
CA SER A 165 -5.94 24.19 -9.60
C SER A 165 -4.62 23.43 -9.53
N LYS A 166 -3.98 23.27 -10.70
CA LYS A 166 -2.73 22.51 -10.89
C LYS A 166 -1.50 23.41 -11.08
N ASP A 167 -1.71 24.72 -11.26
CA ASP A 167 -0.69 25.70 -11.59
C ASP A 167 -0.72 26.94 -10.69
N GLY A 168 -1.58 26.95 -9.67
CA GLY A 168 -1.71 28.04 -8.71
C GLY A 168 -2.60 29.18 -9.20
N LYS A 169 -3.30 29.00 -10.32
CA LYS A 169 -4.29 29.94 -10.81
C LYS A 169 -5.70 29.42 -10.60
N CYS A 170 -6.60 30.27 -10.11
CA CYS A 170 -7.98 29.91 -9.80
C CYS A 170 -8.96 31.04 -10.12
N GLY A 171 -10.25 30.74 -10.15
CA GLY A 171 -11.28 31.73 -10.44
C GLY A 171 -11.66 31.80 -11.93
N PRO A 172 -12.59 32.70 -12.27
CA PRO A 172 -13.22 32.72 -13.59
C PRO A 172 -12.25 32.87 -14.76
N ASP A 173 -11.18 33.63 -14.56
CA ASP A 173 -10.17 33.91 -15.58
C ASP A 173 -9.24 32.70 -15.85
N HIS A 174 -9.35 31.65 -15.05
CA HIS A 174 -8.50 30.45 -15.09
C HIS A 174 -9.32 29.17 -15.25
N GLY A 175 -10.42 29.23 -16.02
CA GLY A 175 -11.27 28.06 -16.26
C GLY A 175 -12.08 27.64 -15.05
N ASN A 176 -12.29 28.55 -14.09
CA ASN A 176 -12.93 28.30 -12.81
C ASN A 176 -12.32 27.12 -12.05
N THR A 177 -11.02 26.92 -12.24
CA THR A 177 -10.24 26.08 -11.35
C THR A 177 -10.35 26.66 -9.95
N ASN A 178 -10.42 25.80 -8.95
CA ASN A 178 -10.48 26.22 -7.57
C ASN A 178 -9.22 25.86 -6.81
N CYS A 179 -8.99 26.62 -5.78
CA CYS A 179 -7.80 26.46 -4.97
C CYS A 179 -8.06 25.44 -3.82
N ILE A 180 -9.30 24.99 -3.58
CA ILE A 180 -9.65 24.03 -2.53
C ILE A 180 -9.09 22.64 -2.89
N GLY A 181 -8.11 22.16 -2.11
CA GLY A 181 -7.37 20.93 -2.40
C GLY A 181 -6.16 21.11 -3.30
N SER A 182 -5.88 22.35 -3.70
CA SER A 182 -4.68 22.69 -4.43
C SER A 182 -3.49 22.83 -3.48
N MET A 183 -2.29 22.52 -3.96
CA MET A 183 -1.03 22.68 -3.22
C MET A 183 -0.56 24.14 -3.10
N PHE A 184 -1.30 25.08 -3.70
CA PHE A 184 -0.92 26.50 -3.75
C PHE A 184 -1.68 27.36 -2.73
N GLY A 185 -2.78 26.88 -2.17
CA GLY A 185 -3.62 27.67 -1.25
C GLY A 185 -5.09 27.38 -1.44
N SER A 186 -5.93 27.41 -0.40
CA SER A 186 -7.38 27.13 -0.52
C SER A 186 -8.22 28.35 -0.89
N CYS A 187 -7.63 29.55 -0.93
CA CYS A 187 -8.31 30.79 -1.26
C CYS A 187 -7.96 31.28 -2.65
N CYS A 188 -8.96 31.81 -3.36
CA CYS A 188 -8.79 32.39 -4.68
C CYS A 188 -8.70 33.90 -4.56
N SER A 189 -7.50 34.45 -4.72
CA SER A 189 -7.31 35.90 -4.68
C SER A 189 -8.17 36.61 -5.70
N ARG A 190 -8.42 37.91 -5.47
CA ARG A 190 -9.08 38.76 -6.47
C ARG A 190 -8.41 38.71 -7.84
N ASN A 191 -7.10 38.46 -7.86
CA ASN A 191 -6.28 38.38 -9.07
C ASN A 191 -6.23 36.97 -9.67
N GLY A 192 -7.04 36.04 -9.17
CA GLY A 192 -7.13 34.67 -9.69
C GLY A 192 -5.96 33.78 -9.30
N GLU A 193 -5.37 34.01 -8.12
CA GLU A 193 -4.24 33.23 -7.63
C GLU A 193 -4.63 32.40 -6.41
N CYS A 194 -4.17 31.15 -6.38
CA CYS A 194 -4.30 30.27 -5.23
C CYS A 194 -3.32 30.73 -4.15
N GLY A 195 -3.82 30.95 -2.94
CA GLY A 195 -2.97 31.28 -1.81
C GLY A 195 -3.72 31.19 -0.50
N MET A 196 -3.07 31.58 0.60
CA MET A 196 -3.68 31.55 1.94
C MET A 196 -3.47 32.84 2.75
N SER A 197 -2.78 33.84 2.21
CA SER A 197 -2.62 35.13 2.89
C SER A 197 -3.88 35.98 2.79
N THR A 198 -3.97 37.07 3.55
CA THR A 198 -5.07 38.05 3.43
C THR A 198 -5.23 38.61 2.02
N ALA A 199 -4.15 38.73 1.26
CA ALA A 199 -4.22 39.16 -0.14
C ALA A 199 -5.00 38.15 -1.01
N HIS A 200 -5.03 36.88 -0.62
CA HIS A 200 -5.71 35.80 -1.34
C HIS A 200 -7.10 35.52 -0.79
N CYS A 201 -7.23 35.46 0.54
CA CYS A 201 -8.50 35.12 1.18
C CYS A 201 -9.35 36.35 1.50
N GLY A 202 -8.81 37.57 1.44
CA GLY A 202 -9.51 38.79 1.89
C GLY A 202 -10.46 39.40 0.87
N THR A 203 -10.65 40.72 0.98
CA THR A 203 -11.62 41.47 0.16
C THR A 203 -11.40 41.25 -1.34
N GLY A 204 -12.42 40.72 -2.01
CA GLY A 204 -12.38 40.47 -3.45
C GLY A 204 -11.97 39.05 -3.84
N CYS A 205 -11.72 38.17 -2.87
CA CYS A 205 -11.52 36.75 -3.13
C CYS A 205 -12.72 36.11 -3.85
N HIS A 206 -12.46 35.21 -4.79
CA HIS A 206 -13.47 34.54 -5.61
C HIS A 206 -14.10 33.36 -4.86
N LYS A 207 -15.25 33.63 -4.23
CA LYS A 207 -16.02 32.66 -3.41
C LYS A 207 -16.50 31.42 -4.16
N SER A 208 -16.48 31.43 -5.49
CA SER A 208 -16.82 30.27 -6.32
C SER A 208 -15.61 29.37 -6.62
N ALA A 209 -14.39 29.83 -6.34
CA ALA A 209 -13.15 29.16 -6.70
C ALA A 209 -12.17 29.04 -5.52
N GLY A 210 -12.58 29.41 -4.32
CA GLY A 210 -11.77 29.32 -3.12
C GLY A 210 -12.51 29.83 -1.89
N ILE A 211 -11.93 29.60 -0.73
CA ILE A 211 -12.47 30.04 0.56
C ILE A 211 -12.16 31.53 0.74
N CYS A 212 -13.15 32.37 1.07
CA CYS A 212 -12.99 33.83 1.12
C CYS A 212 -13.59 34.49 2.37
N TYR A 213 -12.93 35.55 2.84
CA TYR A 213 -13.29 36.43 3.95
C TYR A 213 -13.76 37.81 3.46
N GLY A 214 -14.83 38.36 4.05
CA GLY A 214 -15.29 39.73 3.80
C GLY A 214 -14.75 40.69 4.85
N GLY A 215 -13.85 41.63 4.48
CA GLY A 215 -13.17 42.51 5.44
C GLY A 215 -13.81 43.88 5.64
N LYS A 216 -13.73 44.40 6.88
CA LYS A 216 -13.11 45.69 7.31
C LYS A 216 -12.69 45.54 8.79
N LYS A 217 -11.52 45.99 9.26
CA LYS A 217 -10.95 47.36 9.21
C LYS A 217 -9.42 47.36 9.11
N GLY A 218 -8.90 48.47 8.56
CA GLY A 218 -7.64 49.15 8.92
C GLY A 218 -6.37 48.33 8.94
N VAL A 219 -5.57 48.41 7.87
CA VAL A 219 -4.14 48.08 7.96
C VAL A 219 -3.47 49.20 8.75
N ASP A 220 -3.18 48.93 10.00
CA ASP A 220 -2.15 49.66 10.74
C ASP A 220 -0.85 48.89 10.50
N ASN A 221 0.11 49.56 9.84
CA ASN A 221 1.42 48.99 9.55
C ASN A 221 2.20 48.84 10.86
N ASN A 222 2.11 47.68 11.52
CA ASN A 222 3.11 47.09 12.41
C ASN A 222 2.72 45.63 12.71
N ASP A 223 3.67 44.72 12.50
CA ASP A 223 3.82 43.36 13.05
C ASP A 223 2.68 42.31 12.86
N ASP A 224 3.04 41.20 12.19
CA ASP A 224 2.71 39.76 12.35
C ASP A 224 1.41 39.20 13.01
N ASP A 225 0.43 40.01 13.45
CA ASP A 225 -0.54 39.55 14.46
C ASP A 225 -2.05 39.58 14.12
N GLU A 226 -2.49 40.08 12.96
CA GLU A 226 -3.94 40.37 12.75
C GLU A 226 -4.72 39.44 11.81
N ILE A 227 -4.06 38.58 11.04
CA ILE A 227 -4.75 37.76 10.01
C ILE A 227 -5.43 36.52 10.61
N ASP A 228 -4.84 35.91 11.63
CA ASP A 228 -5.27 34.59 12.12
C ASP A 228 -6.35 34.65 13.21
N LYS A 229 -6.67 35.82 13.76
CA LYS A 229 -7.56 35.95 14.93
C LYS A 229 -9.06 36.13 14.60
N ASN A 230 -9.40 36.47 13.36
CA ASN A 230 -10.77 36.89 12.97
C ASN A 230 -11.42 35.95 11.93
N TRP A 231 -11.46 34.64 12.21
CA TRP A 231 -12.17 33.67 11.37
C TRP A 231 -13.70 33.80 11.55
N PRO A 232 -14.51 33.83 10.46
CA PRO A 232 -15.96 33.86 10.57
C PRO A 232 -16.51 32.64 11.33
N THR A 233 -17.47 32.87 12.23
CA THR A 233 -18.09 31.80 13.04
C THR A 233 -18.71 30.73 12.15
N ASP A 234 -19.49 31.10 11.14
CA ASP A 234 -20.13 30.13 10.23
C ASP A 234 -19.12 29.22 9.50
N LEU A 235 -17.95 29.77 9.13
CA LEU A 235 -16.89 28.99 8.49
C LEU A 235 -16.14 28.11 9.49
N THR A 236 -15.90 28.65 10.68
CA THR A 236 -15.30 27.89 11.79
C THR A 236 -16.19 26.71 12.15
N ASP A 237 -17.49 26.92 12.24
CA ASP A 237 -18.48 25.88 12.52
C ASP A 237 -18.53 24.85 11.38
N ALA A 238 -18.53 25.29 10.12
CA ALA A 238 -18.49 24.39 8.97
C ALA A 238 -17.23 23.50 8.99
N ILE A 239 -16.05 24.09 9.20
CA ILE A 239 -14.77 23.37 9.29
C ILE A 239 -14.79 22.40 10.47
N CYS A 240 -15.13 22.89 11.66
CA CYS A 240 -15.09 22.10 12.89
C CYS A 240 -16.19 21.04 12.99
N SER A 241 -17.22 21.11 12.14
CA SER A 241 -18.28 20.09 12.02
C SER A 241 -17.92 18.94 11.08
N LEU A 242 -16.77 19.00 10.40
CA LEU A 242 -16.31 17.91 9.53
C LEU A 242 -16.04 16.66 10.37
N ASP A 243 -16.80 15.62 10.06
CA ASP A 243 -16.65 14.30 10.64
C ASP A 243 -15.46 13.57 10.00
N PHE A 244 -14.54 13.02 10.78
CA PHE A 244 -13.43 12.21 10.25
C PHE A 244 -13.56 10.73 10.60
N ASP A 245 -14.65 10.34 11.29
CA ASP A 245 -14.95 8.96 11.64
C ASP A 245 -15.58 8.23 10.44
N THR A 246 -14.71 7.90 9.48
CA THR A 246 -15.10 7.16 8.28
C THR A 246 -14.04 6.14 7.89
N GLU A 247 -14.51 4.98 7.42
CA GLU A 247 -13.69 3.92 6.84
C GLU A 247 -13.47 4.10 5.33
N ASP A 248 -14.03 5.15 4.69
CA ASP A 248 -13.83 5.46 3.27
C ASP A 248 -12.64 6.44 3.09
N PRO A 249 -11.51 5.99 2.52
CA PRO A 249 -10.33 6.84 2.43
C PRO A 249 -10.47 7.97 1.41
N LYS A 250 -11.37 7.83 0.43
CA LYS A 250 -11.70 8.95 -0.46
C LYS A 250 -12.46 10.04 0.29
N ALA A 251 -13.39 9.66 1.15
CA ALA A 251 -14.08 10.60 2.03
C ALA A 251 -13.11 11.24 3.02
N LEU A 252 -12.21 10.47 3.64
CA LEU A 252 -11.21 10.99 4.58
C LEU A 252 -10.27 12.03 3.92
N THR A 253 -9.67 11.68 2.78
CA THR A 253 -8.81 12.61 2.03
C THR A 253 -9.58 13.82 1.52
N SER A 254 -10.82 13.63 1.07
CA SER A 254 -11.66 14.75 0.64
C SER A 254 -11.94 15.71 1.80
N ARG A 255 -12.29 15.21 3.00
CA ARG A 255 -12.54 16.04 4.19
C ARG A 255 -11.27 16.72 4.70
N TRP A 256 -10.12 16.05 4.63
CA TRP A 256 -8.80 16.64 4.96
C TRP A 256 -8.52 17.88 4.11
N ILE A 257 -8.82 17.77 2.83
CA ILE A 257 -8.71 18.84 1.84
C ILE A 257 -9.78 19.93 2.07
N GLN A 258 -11.04 19.55 2.24
CA GLN A 258 -12.18 20.46 2.42
C GLN A 258 -12.03 21.33 3.67
N SER A 259 -11.41 20.79 4.74
CA SER A 259 -11.12 21.58 5.95
C SER A 259 -10.12 22.71 5.70
N GLY A 260 -9.39 22.70 4.58
CA GLY A 260 -8.29 23.62 4.29
C GLY A 260 -7.01 23.32 5.05
N ALA A 261 -6.98 22.29 5.90
CA ALA A 261 -5.85 21.94 6.74
C ALA A 261 -4.67 21.40 5.94
N ALA A 262 -4.96 20.60 4.90
CA ALA A 262 -4.00 20.12 3.92
C ALA A 262 -3.13 21.25 3.36
N THR A 263 -3.80 22.21 2.74
CA THR A 263 -3.14 23.31 2.06
C THR A 263 -2.49 24.28 3.03
N TRP A 264 -3.14 24.56 4.17
CA TRP A 264 -2.56 25.39 5.23
C TRP A 264 -1.24 24.81 5.72
N PHE A 265 -1.18 23.50 5.95
CA PHE A 265 0.02 22.86 6.48
C PHE A 265 1.18 22.89 5.50
N LEU A 266 0.92 22.60 4.22
CA LEU A 266 1.95 22.69 3.18
C LEU A 266 2.50 24.11 3.05
N ASN A 267 1.62 25.13 3.06
CA ASN A 267 2.06 26.53 3.00
C ASN A 267 2.82 26.94 4.26
N PHE A 268 2.35 26.51 5.43
CA PHE A 268 3.07 26.72 6.69
C PHE A 268 4.51 26.17 6.61
N LEU A 269 4.70 24.95 6.10
CA LEU A 269 6.03 24.35 5.93
C LEU A 269 6.90 25.16 4.96
N ARG A 270 6.34 25.59 3.82
CA ARG A 270 7.07 26.38 2.81
C ARG A 270 7.46 27.78 3.31
N GLU A 271 6.58 28.44 4.05
CA GLU A 271 6.79 29.79 4.56
C GLU A 271 7.72 29.81 5.78
N ARG A 272 7.59 28.84 6.67
CA ARG A 272 8.32 28.80 7.95
C ARG A 272 9.53 27.87 7.92
N GLY A 273 9.69 27.06 6.87
CA GLY A 273 10.71 26.04 6.71
C GLY A 273 10.46 24.79 7.56
N ALA A 274 10.83 23.62 7.04
CA ALA A 274 10.60 22.34 7.71
C ALA A 274 11.43 22.15 8.99
N GLU A 275 12.65 22.69 9.05
CA GLU A 275 13.53 22.49 10.21
C GLU A 275 12.84 22.97 11.51
N ARG A 276 12.68 22.07 12.49
CA ARG A 276 11.96 22.32 13.75
C ARG A 276 10.54 22.88 13.55
N TRP A 277 9.84 22.42 12.52
CA TRP A 277 8.51 22.92 12.18
C TRP A 277 7.48 22.70 13.30
N THR A 278 7.62 21.64 14.11
CA THR A 278 6.73 21.35 15.24
C THR A 278 6.75 22.46 16.29
N ASP A 279 7.94 22.92 16.68
CA ASP A 279 8.11 24.07 17.58
C ASP A 279 7.46 25.33 17.00
N LYS A 280 7.68 25.56 15.69
CA LYS A 280 7.12 26.72 14.97
C LYS A 280 5.60 26.63 14.88
N PHE A 281 5.06 25.43 14.67
CA PHE A 281 3.63 25.16 14.54
C PHE A 281 2.93 25.48 15.86
N PHE A 282 3.41 24.90 16.96
CA PHE A 282 2.81 25.11 18.27
C PHE A 282 2.91 26.56 18.75
N LYS A 283 4.04 27.24 18.51
CA LYS A 283 4.17 28.69 18.77
C LYS A 283 3.14 29.51 17.99
N LYS A 284 2.86 29.11 16.74
CA LYS A 284 1.95 29.85 15.86
C LYS A 284 0.48 29.64 16.22
N VAL A 285 0.07 28.40 16.50
CA VAL A 285 -1.36 28.05 16.56
C VAL A 285 -1.94 28.03 17.97
N MET A 286 -1.09 28.07 19.01
CA MET A 286 -1.52 27.94 20.41
C MET A 286 -1.31 29.19 21.28
N ASP A 287 -0.72 30.28 20.79
CA ASP A 287 -0.48 31.54 21.54
C ASP A 287 0.15 31.32 22.94
N GLN A 288 1.11 30.38 23.05
CA GLN A 288 1.81 30.09 24.30
C GLN A 288 3.31 30.34 24.16
N ASN A 289 3.86 31.18 25.06
CA ASN A 289 5.27 31.56 25.11
C ASN A 289 6.24 30.43 25.48
N SER A 290 5.74 29.28 25.93
CA SER A 290 6.53 28.06 26.05
C SER A 290 5.66 26.83 25.87
N LEU A 291 6.06 25.98 24.92
CA LEU A 291 5.48 24.67 24.74
C LEU A 291 6.62 23.68 24.60
N ASN A 292 6.81 22.84 25.62
CA ASN A 292 7.69 21.69 25.58
C ASN A 292 6.95 20.55 24.86
N PHE A 293 6.69 20.69 23.56
CA PHE A 293 6.18 19.59 22.72
C PHE A 293 7.36 18.84 22.10
N ASP A 294 7.73 17.72 22.70
CA ASP A 294 8.73 16.81 22.15
C ASP A 294 8.01 15.75 21.30
N CYS A 295 7.99 15.99 19.99
CA CYS A 295 7.53 15.03 18.99
C CYS A 295 8.64 14.16 18.41
N SER A 296 9.87 14.31 18.92
CA SER A 296 11.05 13.59 18.44
C SER A 296 11.44 12.43 19.36
N ALA A 297 10.82 12.32 20.54
CA ALA A 297 10.99 11.18 21.44
C ALA A 297 9.76 10.25 21.40
N LEU A 298 10.02 8.95 21.21
CA LEU A 298 9.03 7.89 21.43
C LEU A 298 8.89 7.60 22.93
N LEU A 299 7.67 7.27 23.38
CA LEU A 299 7.26 6.90 24.74
C LEU A 299 7.44 7.99 25.83
N THR A 300 8.43 8.85 25.69
CA THR A 300 8.75 9.93 26.63
C THR A 300 8.47 11.32 26.05
N GLY A 301 8.11 11.39 24.77
CA GLY A 301 7.70 12.62 24.11
C GLY A 301 6.35 13.11 24.61
N SER A 302 6.06 14.39 24.37
CA SER A 302 4.83 15.06 24.79
C SER A 302 3.90 15.40 23.62
N CYS A 303 4.09 14.77 22.46
CA CYS A 303 3.35 15.00 21.21
C CYS A 303 1.94 14.40 21.20
N GLY A 304 1.16 14.69 22.23
CA GLY A 304 -0.25 14.36 22.26
C GLY A 304 -1.02 15.11 21.18
N GLY A 305 -2.14 14.56 20.71
CA GLY A 305 -3.07 15.28 19.86
C GLY A 305 -3.78 16.43 20.60
N PRO A 306 -4.78 17.06 19.97
CA PRO A 306 -5.46 18.23 20.53
C PRO A 306 -6.18 17.99 21.88
N GLY A 307 -6.39 16.73 22.28
CA GLY A 307 -7.04 16.37 23.54
C GLY A 307 -8.48 16.87 23.60
N GLY A 308 -8.92 17.35 24.76
CA GLY A 308 -10.27 17.93 24.95
C GLY A 308 -10.45 19.33 24.36
N LYS A 309 -9.48 19.87 23.60
CA LYS A 309 -9.59 21.18 22.97
C LYS A 309 -10.52 21.11 21.76
N HIS A 310 -11.30 22.18 21.57
CA HIS A 310 -12.21 22.28 20.44
C HIS A 310 -11.49 22.86 19.21
N CYS A 311 -11.88 22.46 18.00
CA CYS A 311 -11.28 22.95 16.75
C CYS A 311 -11.29 24.48 16.64
N SER A 312 -12.33 25.14 17.17
CA SER A 312 -12.44 26.61 17.19
C SER A 312 -11.41 27.33 18.08
N THR A 313 -10.69 26.62 18.95
CA THR A 313 -9.63 27.23 19.78
C THR A 313 -8.29 27.33 19.07
N TYR A 314 -8.19 26.81 17.84
CA TYR A 314 -6.97 26.83 17.04
C TYR A 314 -6.98 28.02 16.09
N LEU A 315 -5.82 28.64 15.91
CA LEU A 315 -5.66 29.77 15.01
C LEU A 315 -4.61 29.46 13.93
N PRO A 316 -5.03 29.19 12.68
CA PRO A 316 -6.43 29.11 12.22
C PRO A 316 -7.10 27.76 12.57
N PRO A 317 -8.44 27.64 12.55
CA PRO A 317 -9.15 26.39 12.88
C PRO A 317 -8.68 25.13 12.13
N PRO A 318 -8.31 25.18 10.83
CA PRO A 318 -7.78 24.01 10.12
C PRO A 318 -6.52 23.41 10.76
N SER A 319 -5.72 24.21 11.49
CA SER A 319 -4.53 23.70 12.17
C SER A 319 -4.85 22.68 13.27
N TYR A 320 -6.10 22.64 13.76
CA TYR A 320 -6.59 21.57 14.64
C TYR A 320 -6.39 20.20 14.00
N TYR A 321 -6.74 20.05 12.72
CA TYR A 321 -6.66 18.77 12.02
C TYR A 321 -5.22 18.37 11.71
N VAL A 322 -4.31 19.34 11.55
CA VAL A 322 -2.86 19.08 11.48
C VAL A 322 -2.38 18.50 12.81
N HIS A 323 -2.74 19.14 13.93
CA HIS A 323 -2.38 18.67 15.26
C HIS A 323 -2.98 17.28 15.57
N LEU A 324 -4.20 17.03 15.09
CA LEU A 324 -4.83 15.70 15.20
C LEU A 324 -4.00 14.63 14.47
N GLN A 325 -3.58 14.90 13.22
CA GLN A 325 -2.72 13.97 12.50
C GLN A 325 -1.36 13.77 13.17
N MET A 326 -0.74 14.86 13.67
CA MET A 326 0.53 14.79 14.40
C MET A 326 0.43 13.87 15.60
N GLY A 327 -0.59 14.09 16.45
CA GLY A 327 -0.81 13.30 17.64
C GLY A 327 -1.12 11.84 17.33
N ASN A 328 -1.93 11.58 16.29
CA ASN A 328 -2.28 10.21 15.91
C ASN A 328 -1.11 9.46 15.28
N LEU A 329 -0.28 10.11 14.45
CA LEU A 329 0.96 9.56 13.92
C LEU A 329 1.94 9.23 15.06
N HIS A 330 2.20 10.18 15.95
CA HIS A 330 3.09 9.96 17.09
C HIS A 330 2.58 8.84 18.01
N ALA A 331 1.28 8.86 18.35
CA ALA A 331 0.66 7.81 19.14
C ALA A 331 0.70 6.42 18.45
N ALA A 332 0.63 6.36 17.13
CA ALA A 332 0.73 5.12 16.38
C ALA A 332 2.16 4.57 16.42
N MET A 333 3.14 5.47 16.32
CA MET A 333 4.56 5.14 16.45
C MET A 333 4.87 4.62 17.87
N ASP A 334 4.32 5.28 18.89
CA ASP A 334 4.42 4.86 20.30
C ASP A 334 3.77 3.50 20.54
N GLN A 335 2.56 3.28 20.02
CA GLN A 335 1.88 2.00 20.12
C GLN A 335 2.64 0.89 19.39
N LEU A 336 3.19 1.17 18.20
CA LEU A 336 3.99 0.20 17.46
C LEU A 336 5.27 -0.13 18.22
N TRP A 337 5.98 0.88 18.73
CA TRP A 337 7.16 0.69 19.56
C TRP A 337 6.84 -0.10 20.83
N ALA A 338 5.81 0.28 21.56
CA ALA A 338 5.39 -0.43 22.77
C ALA A 338 4.97 -1.87 22.45
N GLY A 339 4.20 -2.09 21.37
CA GLY A 339 3.73 -3.39 20.93
C GLY A 339 4.86 -4.34 20.53
N MET A 340 5.90 -3.82 19.86
CA MET A 340 7.01 -4.63 19.34
C MET A 340 8.18 -4.75 20.30
N VAL A 341 8.55 -3.66 20.97
CA VAL A 341 9.72 -3.58 21.87
C VAL A 341 9.27 -3.82 23.31
N THR A 342 8.60 -2.86 23.94
CA THR A 342 8.33 -2.88 25.39
C THR A 342 7.54 -4.11 25.84
N ASN A 343 6.38 -4.32 25.23
CA ASN A 343 5.46 -5.42 25.53
C ASN A 343 5.79 -6.66 24.68
N GLY A 344 6.19 -6.43 23.42
CA GLY A 344 6.49 -7.48 22.45
C GLY A 344 7.67 -8.33 22.87
N ILE A 345 8.79 -7.73 23.32
CA ILE A 345 9.96 -8.50 23.79
C ILE A 345 9.57 -9.40 24.94
N THR A 346 8.78 -8.92 25.91
CA THR A 346 8.39 -9.72 27.07
C THR A 346 7.48 -10.88 26.69
N THR A 347 6.45 -10.60 25.87
CA THR A 347 5.47 -11.60 25.44
C THR A 347 6.12 -12.63 24.51
N LEU A 348 6.81 -12.16 23.48
CA LEU A 348 7.50 -13.02 22.52
C LEU A 348 8.63 -13.79 23.20
N SER A 349 9.39 -13.19 24.13
CA SER A 349 10.42 -13.93 24.87
C SER A 349 9.83 -15.10 25.66
N LYS A 350 8.64 -14.96 26.24
CA LYS A 350 7.98 -16.06 26.94
C LYS A 350 7.61 -17.18 25.97
N ASP A 351 6.99 -16.84 24.85
CA ASP A 351 6.62 -17.81 23.81
C ASP A 351 7.85 -18.52 23.24
N ILE A 352 8.93 -17.78 23.03
CA ILE A 352 10.22 -18.30 22.59
C ILE A 352 10.85 -19.25 23.62
N THR A 353 10.81 -18.91 24.91
CA THR A 353 11.30 -19.82 25.97
C THR A 353 10.51 -21.13 25.95
N GLU A 354 9.19 -21.05 25.81
CA GLU A 354 8.33 -22.23 25.72
C GLU A 354 8.62 -23.05 24.44
N ILE A 355 8.89 -22.39 23.31
CA ILE A 355 9.33 -23.04 22.06
C ILE A 355 10.64 -23.79 22.29
N VAL A 356 11.63 -23.16 22.94
CA VAL A 356 12.94 -23.79 23.20
C VAL A 356 12.81 -24.97 24.16
N GLU A 357 12.04 -24.84 25.23
CA GLU A 357 11.75 -25.92 26.17
C GLU A 357 11.06 -27.11 25.47
N THR A 358 10.14 -26.81 24.54
CA THR A 358 9.34 -27.84 23.85
C THR A 358 10.11 -28.50 22.70
N TYR A 359 10.81 -27.73 21.89
CA TYR A 359 11.36 -28.18 20.60
C TYR A 359 12.89 -28.19 20.52
N GLY A 360 13.58 -27.51 21.43
CA GLY A 360 15.03 -27.36 21.44
C GLY A 360 15.50 -25.97 20.98
N THR A 361 16.80 -25.70 21.16
CA THR A 361 17.41 -24.42 20.78
C THR A 361 17.83 -24.44 19.31
N PRO A 362 17.44 -23.44 18.49
CA PRO A 362 17.95 -23.25 17.13
C PRO A 362 19.48 -23.31 17.05
N PRO A 363 20.07 -23.81 15.95
CA PRO A 363 21.51 -23.96 15.86
C PRO A 363 22.14 -22.60 15.57
N GLU A 364 23.30 -22.32 16.18
CA GLU A 364 24.01 -21.04 16.04
C GLU A 364 24.31 -20.67 14.57
N SER A 365 24.52 -21.67 13.71
CA SER A 365 24.76 -21.47 12.27
C SER A 365 23.60 -20.85 11.50
N LYS A 366 22.39 -20.83 12.08
CA LYS A 366 21.18 -20.22 11.47
C LYS A 366 20.86 -18.83 12.04
N ASN A 367 21.72 -18.26 12.89
CA ASN A 367 21.51 -16.95 13.50
C ASN A 367 21.29 -15.83 12.47
N ALA A 368 22.07 -15.81 11.39
CA ALA A 368 21.91 -14.83 10.30
C ALA A 368 20.58 -15.00 9.54
N LEU A 369 20.11 -16.23 9.35
CA LEU A 369 18.83 -16.50 8.70
C LEU A 369 17.66 -16.04 9.57
N ILE A 370 17.72 -16.25 10.89
CA ILE A 370 16.70 -15.79 11.84
C ILE A 370 16.58 -14.27 11.79
N LEU A 371 17.71 -13.56 11.76
CA LEU A 371 17.74 -12.11 11.65
C LEU A 371 17.14 -11.63 10.32
N ASN A 372 17.57 -12.20 9.20
CA ASN A 372 17.07 -11.83 7.88
C ASN A 372 15.57 -12.13 7.72
N MET A 373 15.10 -13.22 8.32
CA MET A 373 13.68 -13.58 8.33
C MET A 373 12.86 -12.55 9.10
N PHE A 374 13.36 -12.10 10.26
CA PHE A 374 12.68 -11.07 11.04
C PHE A 374 12.55 -9.75 10.27
N VAL A 375 13.66 -9.28 9.68
CA VAL A 375 13.67 -8.08 8.84
C VAL A 375 12.74 -8.26 7.63
N GLY A 376 12.77 -9.44 7.00
CA GLY A 376 11.88 -9.80 5.91
C GLY A 376 10.41 -9.66 6.29
N VAL A 377 9.98 -10.27 7.41
CA VAL A 377 8.59 -10.20 7.91
C VAL A 377 8.15 -8.74 8.16
N LEU A 378 9.02 -7.92 8.75
CA LEU A 378 8.72 -6.50 8.99
C LEU A 378 8.54 -5.72 7.68
N THR A 379 9.50 -5.83 6.75
CA THR A 379 9.45 -5.10 5.48
C THR A 379 8.26 -5.56 4.62
N SER A 380 7.93 -6.84 4.67
CA SER A 380 6.86 -7.44 3.86
C SER A 380 5.46 -7.12 4.39
N LEU A 381 5.26 -7.07 5.71
CA LEU A 381 4.00 -6.59 6.31
C LEU A 381 3.73 -5.11 6.03
N ALA A 382 4.75 -4.39 5.56
CA ALA A 382 4.67 -2.99 5.24
C ALA A 382 4.49 -2.74 3.72
N GLY A 383 4.76 -3.74 2.85
CA GLY A 383 4.51 -3.72 1.39
C GLY A 383 3.03 -3.84 0.98
N ILE A 384 2.12 -3.90 1.95
CA ILE A 384 0.67 -4.00 1.78
C ILE A 384 0.07 -2.73 1.14
N SER A 385 0.82 -1.63 1.02
CA SER A 385 0.37 -0.37 0.41
C SER A 385 0.11 -0.43 -1.11
N GLY A 386 0.54 -1.48 -1.81
CA GLY A 386 0.40 -1.60 -3.28
C GLY A 386 -0.72 -2.51 -3.79
N HIS A 387 -1.23 -3.45 -2.98
CA HIS A 387 -2.09 -4.56 -3.46
C HIS A 387 -3.45 -4.68 -2.76
N ILE A 388 -3.80 -3.77 -1.86
CA ILE A 388 -5.07 -3.81 -1.12
C ILE A 388 -6.32 -3.76 -2.04
N ASN A 389 -6.21 -3.19 -3.25
CA ASN A 389 -7.33 -3.17 -4.20
C ASN A 389 -7.64 -4.55 -4.83
N ASP A 390 -6.69 -5.51 -4.81
CA ASP A 390 -6.80 -6.76 -5.57
C ASP A 390 -7.04 -8.02 -4.72
N VAL A 391 -6.89 -7.96 -3.39
CA VAL A 391 -6.79 -9.20 -2.58
C VAL A 391 -8.00 -9.46 -1.67
N SER A 392 -8.86 -8.48 -1.39
CA SER A 392 -10.10 -8.76 -0.63
C SER A 392 -11.18 -7.66 -0.74
N PRO A 393 -12.20 -7.83 -1.60
CA PRO A 393 -13.40 -7.00 -1.54
C PRO A 393 -14.25 -7.42 -0.33
N GLY A 394 -14.20 -6.66 0.77
CA GLY A 394 -15.20 -6.78 1.84
C GLY A 394 -14.74 -6.67 3.30
N ASN A 395 -13.46 -6.42 3.58
CA ASN A 395 -12.95 -6.21 4.95
C ASN A 395 -12.35 -4.80 5.11
N ALA A 396 -12.45 -4.25 6.33
CA ALA A 396 -12.19 -2.84 6.68
C ALA A 396 -10.83 -2.28 6.23
N LEU A 397 -9.84 -3.15 5.99
CA LEU A 397 -8.47 -2.80 5.59
C LEU A 397 -8.30 -2.69 4.06
N GLY A 398 -9.28 -3.19 3.29
CA GLY A 398 -9.34 -3.29 1.83
C GLY A 398 -9.38 -1.97 1.04
N LYS A 399 -9.43 -0.82 1.72
CA LYS A 399 -9.74 0.47 1.08
C LYS A 399 -8.64 1.53 1.24
N PHE A 400 -7.61 1.24 2.01
CA PHE A 400 -6.73 2.26 2.61
C PHE A 400 -5.39 2.44 1.87
N VAL A 401 -4.99 3.69 1.63
CA VAL A 401 -3.64 4.10 1.18
C VAL A 401 -2.87 4.61 2.40
N ASN A 402 -1.80 3.92 2.82
CA ASN A 402 -1.60 3.40 4.19
C ASN A 402 -0.59 4.15 5.10
N PRO A 403 -0.91 4.49 6.38
CA PRO A 403 0.06 4.94 7.39
C PRO A 403 1.20 3.93 7.62
N LEU A 404 0.97 2.64 7.35
CA LEU A 404 2.02 1.62 7.39
C LEU A 404 3.05 1.75 6.28
N THR A 405 2.79 2.55 5.23
CA THR A 405 3.78 2.81 4.17
C THR A 405 4.99 3.55 4.74
N ILE A 406 4.79 4.39 5.75
CA ILE A 406 5.87 5.07 6.46
C ILE A 406 6.75 4.00 7.11
N PHE A 407 6.16 3.10 7.89
CA PHE A 407 6.87 1.94 8.45
C PHE A 407 7.58 1.10 7.38
N SER A 408 6.98 0.96 6.20
CA SER A 408 7.56 0.20 5.07
C SER A 408 8.84 0.79 4.53
N GLY A 409 8.85 2.10 4.30
CA GLY A 409 10.03 2.81 3.81
C GLY A 409 11.18 2.67 4.82
N ILE A 410 10.84 2.73 6.10
CA ILE A 410 11.81 2.63 7.19
C ILE A 410 12.43 1.24 7.27
N PHE A 411 11.60 0.19 7.30
CA PHE A 411 12.10 -1.18 7.36
C PHE A 411 12.82 -1.60 6.07
N ALA A 412 12.37 -1.11 4.91
CA ALA A 412 13.07 -1.30 3.65
C ALA A 412 14.46 -0.64 3.68
N GLN A 413 14.58 0.59 4.16
CA GLN A 413 15.87 1.28 4.32
C GLN A 413 16.79 0.57 5.32
N ALA A 414 16.24 0.11 6.46
CA ALA A 414 16.97 -0.70 7.43
C ALA A 414 17.48 -2.03 6.84
N SER A 415 16.72 -2.62 5.91
CA SER A 415 17.11 -3.85 5.21
C SER A 415 18.11 -3.63 4.05
N ALA A 416 18.08 -2.46 3.41
CA ALA A 416 18.90 -2.11 2.26
C ALA A 416 20.26 -1.49 2.64
N ALA A 417 20.48 -1.13 3.91
CA ALA A 417 21.78 -0.72 4.40
C ALA A 417 22.74 -1.93 4.45
N ASP A 418 23.47 -2.12 3.35
CA ASP A 418 24.64 -2.99 3.10
C ASP A 418 25.18 -3.81 4.30
N GLY A 419 24.44 -4.85 4.70
CA GLY A 419 24.80 -5.74 5.80
C GLY A 419 23.95 -5.62 7.07
N GLY A 420 22.61 -5.59 6.94
CA GLY A 420 21.70 -5.69 8.08
C GLY A 420 21.81 -4.54 9.07
N VAL A 421 20.96 -4.58 10.09
CA VAL A 421 21.03 -3.65 11.20
C VAL A 421 22.42 -3.74 11.83
N LYS A 422 23.26 -2.71 11.63
CA LYS A 422 24.71 -2.64 11.91
C LYS A 422 25.15 -2.97 13.35
N GLY A 423 24.24 -3.34 14.25
CA GLY A 423 24.49 -3.52 15.67
C GLY A 423 24.21 -4.91 16.24
N ILE A 424 23.89 -5.92 15.43
CA ILE A 424 23.54 -7.25 15.95
C ILE A 424 24.54 -8.28 15.41
N SER A 425 25.48 -8.71 16.24
CA SER A 425 26.43 -9.74 15.84
C SER A 425 25.86 -11.15 16.06
N PRO A 426 26.27 -12.18 15.29
CA PRO A 426 25.89 -13.58 15.54
C PRO A 426 26.15 -14.05 16.98
N GLU A 427 27.14 -13.45 17.66
CA GLU A 427 27.49 -13.70 19.06
C GLU A 427 26.45 -13.12 20.05
N ASP A 428 25.76 -12.03 19.70
CA ASP A 428 24.64 -11.51 20.50
C ASP A 428 23.42 -12.44 20.41
N LEU A 429 23.22 -13.09 19.25
CA LEU A 429 22.23 -14.16 19.12
C LEU A 429 22.59 -15.39 19.96
N ASN A 430 23.88 -15.63 20.15
CA ASN A 430 24.40 -16.72 20.97
C ASN A 430 24.32 -16.44 22.49
N ARG A 431 24.37 -15.17 22.92
CA ARG A 431 24.43 -14.76 24.35
C ARG A 431 23.08 -14.84 25.10
N GLY A 432 22.15 -15.66 24.62
CA GLY A 432 20.82 -15.86 25.20
C GLY A 432 19.72 -15.28 24.32
N LEU A 433 18.79 -16.14 23.92
CA LEU A 433 17.75 -15.88 22.92
C LEU A 433 16.87 -14.66 23.28
N LYS A 434 16.58 -14.44 24.57
CA LYS A 434 15.88 -13.24 25.06
C LYS A 434 16.65 -11.94 24.81
N LYS A 435 17.96 -11.94 25.05
CA LYS A 435 18.82 -10.75 24.88
C LYS A 435 18.98 -10.42 23.41
N ALA A 436 19.22 -11.45 22.60
CA ALA A 436 19.26 -11.40 21.15
C ALA A 436 18.00 -10.74 20.55
N TYR A 437 16.83 -11.21 20.97
CA TYR A 437 15.55 -10.67 20.51
C TYR A 437 15.34 -9.23 20.95
N GLY A 438 15.64 -8.90 22.21
CA GLY A 438 15.55 -7.52 22.69
C GLY A 438 16.42 -6.56 21.88
N THR A 439 17.67 -6.94 21.60
CA THR A 439 18.60 -6.14 20.79
C THR A 439 18.10 -6.00 19.35
N MET A 440 17.61 -7.09 18.75
CA MET A 440 17.14 -7.07 17.36
C MET A 440 15.94 -6.15 17.15
N PHE A 441 14.93 -6.27 18.00
CA PHE A 441 13.77 -5.38 17.95
C PHE A 441 14.16 -3.93 18.24
N SER A 442 14.98 -3.69 19.26
CA SER A 442 15.41 -2.32 19.59
C SER A 442 16.19 -1.66 18.45
N ALA A 443 17.04 -2.41 17.75
CA ALA A 443 17.87 -1.88 16.70
C ALA A 443 17.10 -1.64 15.39
N VAL A 444 16.16 -2.53 15.03
CA VAL A 444 15.25 -2.30 13.90
C VAL A 444 14.30 -1.15 14.19
N MET A 445 13.72 -1.13 15.38
CA MET A 445 12.77 -0.09 15.77
C MET A 445 13.47 1.26 16.00
N GLY A 446 14.77 1.28 16.30
CA GLY A 446 15.57 2.51 16.36
C GLY A 446 15.51 3.34 15.07
N GLN A 447 15.27 2.71 13.91
CA GLN A 447 15.05 3.40 12.64
C GLN A 447 13.70 4.12 12.57
N LEU A 448 12.70 3.65 13.32
CA LEU A 448 11.44 4.40 13.50
C LEU A 448 11.67 5.68 14.29
N ASN A 449 12.52 5.63 15.32
CA ASN A 449 12.87 6.81 16.08
C ASN A 449 13.61 7.84 15.20
N GLU A 450 14.51 7.37 14.32
CA GLU A 450 15.16 8.23 13.32
C GLU A 450 14.14 8.85 12.36
N THR A 451 13.13 8.09 11.93
CA THR A 451 12.12 8.62 11.01
C THR A 451 11.16 9.58 11.69
N LEU A 452 10.76 9.30 12.92
CA LEU A 452 10.05 10.23 13.78
C LEU A 452 10.84 11.54 13.91
N THR A 453 12.14 11.43 14.15
CA THR A 453 13.04 12.59 14.28
C THR A 453 13.17 13.37 12.96
N THR A 454 13.23 12.70 11.81
CA THR A 454 13.33 13.38 10.50
C THR A 454 12.01 14.02 10.10
N VAL A 455 10.86 13.35 10.33
CA VAL A 455 9.52 13.89 10.02
C VAL A 455 9.15 15.04 10.95
N PHE A 456 9.24 14.86 12.27
CA PHE A 456 8.88 15.91 13.23
C PHE A 456 9.97 16.96 13.45
N GLY A 457 11.24 16.61 13.20
CA GLY A 457 12.34 17.56 13.13
C GLY A 457 12.41 18.32 11.80
N GLY A 458 11.72 17.82 10.77
CA GLY A 458 11.69 18.38 9.41
C GLY A 458 13.06 18.51 8.77
N VAL A 459 13.84 17.44 8.87
CA VAL A 459 15.15 17.28 8.24
C VAL A 459 15.13 16.04 7.37
N LEU A 460 15.91 16.03 6.29
CA LEU A 460 16.02 14.86 5.43
C LEU A 460 16.82 13.74 6.12
N PRO A 461 16.51 12.47 5.84
CA PRO A 461 17.37 11.35 6.23
C PRO A 461 18.79 11.48 5.62
N GLU A 462 19.80 10.86 6.25
CA GLU A 462 21.24 11.01 5.91
C GLU A 462 21.59 10.71 4.44
N ARG A 463 20.79 9.88 3.75
CA ARG A 463 21.00 9.46 2.35
C ARG A 463 20.18 10.23 1.32
N TRP A 464 19.38 11.19 1.76
CA TRP A 464 18.50 11.98 0.91
C TRP A 464 19.03 13.39 0.81
N SER A 465 19.01 13.94 -0.40
CA SER A 465 19.44 15.30 -0.68
C SER A 465 18.26 16.16 -1.12
N LYS A 466 18.47 17.48 -1.14
CA LYS A 466 17.48 18.42 -1.68
C LYS A 466 17.20 18.21 -3.17
N ASP A 467 18.08 17.51 -3.87
CA ASP A 467 17.90 17.16 -5.28
C ASP A 467 16.91 15.99 -5.46
N ASP A 468 16.67 15.20 -4.39
CA ASP A 468 15.71 14.09 -4.37
C ASP A 468 14.32 14.56 -3.91
N ILE A 469 14.27 15.33 -2.81
CA ILE A 469 13.06 15.91 -2.23
C ILE A 469 13.40 17.10 -1.32
N SER A 470 12.54 18.12 -1.26
CA SER A 470 12.71 19.19 -0.28
C SER A 470 12.38 18.71 1.14
N PRO A 471 13.02 19.25 2.20
CA PRO A 471 12.63 18.96 3.59
C PRO A 471 11.14 19.22 3.86
N GLU A 472 10.56 20.25 3.23
CA GLU A 472 9.15 20.60 3.34
C GLU A 472 8.25 19.52 2.71
N ASP A 473 8.58 19.07 1.50
CA ASP A 473 7.85 18.00 0.83
C ASP A 473 8.03 16.65 1.55
N TRP A 474 9.19 16.44 2.19
CA TRP A 474 9.45 15.28 3.05
C TRP A 474 8.52 15.25 4.26
N VAL A 475 8.32 16.37 4.96
CA VAL A 475 7.33 16.41 6.05
C VAL A 475 5.92 16.22 5.48
N TRP A 476 5.58 16.96 4.44
CA TRP A 476 4.24 17.00 3.87
C TRP A 476 3.73 15.63 3.40
N ILE A 477 4.56 14.83 2.72
CA ILE A 477 4.13 13.56 2.14
C ILE A 477 3.56 12.57 3.18
N HIS A 478 4.00 12.68 4.44
CA HIS A 478 3.55 11.85 5.56
C HIS A 478 2.15 12.22 6.09
N PHE A 479 1.60 13.35 5.65
CA PHE A 479 0.30 13.89 6.06
C PHE A 479 -0.62 14.22 4.88
N ALA A 480 -0.12 14.09 3.65
CA ALA A 480 -0.73 14.64 2.44
C ALA A 480 -2.17 14.14 2.19
N LYS A 481 -2.50 12.93 2.62
CA LYS A 481 -3.81 12.29 2.39
C LYS A 481 -4.75 12.30 3.59
N GLY A 482 -4.36 12.90 4.72
CA GLY A 482 -5.19 12.88 5.92
C GLY A 482 -5.22 11.51 6.62
N GLU A 483 -4.20 10.68 6.39
CA GLU A 483 -4.15 9.25 6.76
C GLU A 483 -4.26 9.02 8.28
N TRP A 484 -3.94 10.05 9.07
CA TRP A 484 -3.93 9.99 10.53
C TRP A 484 -5.14 10.68 11.17
N LEU A 485 -6.18 11.06 10.42
CA LEU A 485 -7.33 11.79 10.95
C LEU A 485 -8.36 10.90 11.65
N ASN A 486 -8.48 9.63 11.27
CA ASN A 486 -9.37 8.67 11.92
C ASN A 486 -8.62 7.91 13.03
N TYR A 487 -9.00 8.15 14.28
CA TYR A 487 -8.33 7.56 15.45
C TYR A 487 -8.65 6.07 15.68
N HIS A 488 -9.85 5.60 15.32
CA HIS A 488 -10.24 4.20 15.47
C HIS A 488 -9.46 3.29 14.53
N LEU A 489 -9.32 3.71 13.27
CA LEU A 489 -8.58 2.95 12.26
C LEU A 489 -7.10 2.81 12.61
N LYS A 490 -6.50 3.86 13.17
CA LYS A 490 -5.10 3.85 13.61
C LYS A 490 -4.82 2.70 14.58
N ASP A 491 -5.64 2.56 15.63
CA ASP A 491 -5.41 1.54 16.67
C ASP A 491 -5.56 0.11 16.11
N ASP A 492 -6.58 -0.15 15.30
CA ASP A 492 -6.81 -1.47 14.69
C ASP A 492 -5.67 -1.88 13.76
N VAL A 493 -5.18 -0.94 12.95
CA VAL A 493 -4.08 -1.16 11.99
C VAL A 493 -2.77 -1.47 12.71
N VAL A 494 -2.41 -0.69 13.73
CA VAL A 494 -1.17 -0.89 14.49
C VAL A 494 -1.21 -2.22 15.26
N ASN A 495 -2.32 -2.52 15.93
CA ASN A 495 -2.47 -3.77 16.68
C ASN A 495 -2.39 -5.00 15.78
N LEU A 496 -3.04 -4.95 14.61
CA LEU A 496 -2.99 -6.04 13.65
C LEU A 496 -1.57 -6.24 13.08
N TYR A 497 -0.85 -5.15 12.79
CA TYR A 497 0.54 -5.21 12.34
C TYR A 497 1.45 -5.85 13.40
N VAL A 498 1.36 -5.40 14.66
CA VAL A 498 2.14 -5.96 15.78
C VAL A 498 1.87 -7.46 15.92
N LYS A 499 0.58 -7.84 15.97
CA LYS A 499 0.17 -9.24 16.15
C LYS A 499 0.69 -10.13 15.02
N ASN A 500 0.45 -9.74 13.76
CA ASN A 500 0.85 -10.55 12.61
C ASN A 500 2.37 -10.70 12.50
N THR A 501 3.12 -9.64 12.83
CA THR A 501 4.59 -9.69 12.86
C THR A 501 5.08 -10.71 13.89
N GLN A 502 4.56 -10.63 15.12
CA GLN A 502 4.92 -11.55 16.19
C GLN A 502 4.51 -12.99 15.87
N ASP A 503 3.31 -13.20 15.34
CA ASP A 503 2.79 -14.53 15.01
C ASP A 503 3.66 -15.21 13.94
N ARG A 504 4.09 -14.51 12.88
CA ARG A 504 5.03 -15.11 11.92
C ARG A 504 6.38 -15.41 12.49
N PHE A 505 6.90 -14.47 13.26
CA PHE A 505 8.21 -14.67 13.84
C PHE A 505 8.22 -15.90 14.77
N LYS A 506 7.14 -16.11 15.54
CA LYS A 506 6.92 -17.33 16.34
C LYS A 506 6.89 -18.58 15.48
N GLU A 507 6.11 -18.59 14.40
CA GLU A 507 6.05 -19.73 13.48
C GLU A 507 7.43 -20.13 12.96
N PHE A 508 8.20 -19.14 12.48
CA PHE A 508 9.54 -19.37 11.98
C PHE A 508 10.48 -19.91 13.06
N ALA A 509 10.43 -19.33 14.27
CA ALA A 509 11.21 -19.78 15.40
C ALA A 509 10.85 -21.23 15.79
N THR A 510 9.57 -21.59 15.79
CA THR A 510 9.10 -22.96 16.04
C THR A 510 9.61 -23.93 15.00
N VAL A 511 9.46 -23.62 13.70
CA VAL A 511 9.96 -24.49 12.63
C VAL A 511 11.47 -24.66 12.74
N THR A 512 12.21 -23.59 12.99
CA THR A 512 13.67 -23.63 13.12
C THR A 512 14.10 -24.44 14.35
N ALA A 513 13.44 -24.26 15.49
CA ALA A 513 13.67 -25.05 16.70
C ALA A 513 13.38 -26.54 16.47
N MET A 514 12.27 -26.88 15.81
CA MET A 514 11.95 -28.27 15.43
C MET A 514 12.98 -28.89 14.47
N LYS A 515 13.72 -28.08 13.69
CA LYS A 515 14.82 -28.62 12.85
C LYS A 515 16.06 -28.98 13.66
N THR A 516 16.21 -28.43 14.86
CA THR A 516 17.23 -28.90 15.79
C THR A 516 16.78 -30.19 16.44
N ALA A 517 17.53 -31.26 16.22
CA ALA A 517 17.19 -32.60 16.70
C ALA A 517 17.38 -32.75 18.23
N GLY A 518 17.17 -31.68 19.01
CA GLY A 518 17.38 -31.65 20.46
C GLY A 518 16.42 -32.55 21.22
N ASN A 519 15.15 -32.62 20.80
CA ASN A 519 14.12 -33.44 21.46
C ASN A 519 13.61 -34.60 20.60
N LYS A 520 13.23 -34.34 19.35
CA LYS A 520 12.74 -35.35 18.40
C LYS A 520 13.24 -35.06 17.00
N ARG A 521 13.30 -36.08 16.14
CA ARG A 521 13.62 -35.92 14.72
C ARG A 521 12.34 -35.62 13.96
N TYR A 522 11.90 -34.36 14.00
CA TYR A 522 10.66 -33.92 13.36
C TYR A 522 10.70 -34.05 11.84
N ARG A 523 9.57 -34.43 11.23
CA ARG A 523 9.41 -34.74 9.80
C ARG A 523 8.06 -34.28 9.29
N LEU A 524 7.98 -34.07 7.98
CA LEU A 524 6.71 -34.09 7.27
C LEU A 524 6.31 -35.56 7.08
N LEU A 525 5.15 -35.95 7.59
CA LEU A 525 4.56 -37.23 7.27
C LEU A 525 3.74 -37.08 5.99
N ALA A 526 3.98 -37.95 5.02
CA ALA A 526 3.26 -37.93 3.76
C ALA A 526 2.95 -39.35 3.30
N SER A 527 1.67 -39.63 3.07
CA SER A 527 1.16 -40.93 2.64
C SER A 527 0.31 -40.77 1.39
N PRO A 528 0.55 -41.53 0.31
CA PRO A 528 -0.27 -41.43 -0.89
C PRO A 528 -1.70 -41.91 -0.63
N SER A 529 -2.64 -41.47 -1.48
CA SER A 529 -4.07 -41.82 -1.36
C SER A 529 -4.35 -43.33 -1.47
N SER A 530 -3.46 -44.07 -2.14
CA SER A 530 -3.49 -45.54 -2.21
C SER A 530 -3.33 -46.21 -0.84
N CYS A 531 -2.75 -45.52 0.14
CA CYS A 531 -2.46 -46.03 1.47
C CYS A 531 -3.35 -45.39 2.54
N ILE A 532 -3.61 -44.09 2.45
CA ILE A 532 -4.55 -43.37 3.31
C ILE A 532 -5.54 -42.63 2.41
N SER A 533 -6.79 -43.10 2.38
CA SER A 533 -7.83 -42.48 1.55
C SER A 533 -8.08 -41.02 1.97
N LYS A 534 -8.60 -40.23 1.03
CA LYS A 534 -8.95 -38.82 1.27
C LYS A 534 -9.90 -38.67 2.46
N GLU A 535 -10.91 -39.54 2.55
CA GLU A 535 -11.94 -39.51 3.59
C GLU A 535 -11.29 -39.73 4.96
N LYS A 536 -10.48 -40.78 5.08
CA LYS A 536 -9.75 -41.07 6.33
C LYS A 536 -8.79 -39.95 6.71
N CYS A 537 -8.12 -39.34 5.73
CA CYS A 537 -7.25 -38.21 5.98
C CYS A 537 -8.04 -37.04 6.57
N VAL A 538 -9.07 -36.57 5.87
CA VAL A 538 -9.85 -35.39 6.29
C VAL A 538 -10.52 -35.58 7.66
N GLU A 539 -10.90 -36.80 8.04
CA GLU A 539 -11.44 -37.12 9.37
C GLU A 539 -10.39 -37.12 10.49
N THR A 540 -9.10 -37.18 10.16
CA THR A 540 -8.01 -37.27 11.12
C THR A 540 -7.50 -35.88 11.52
N ASP A 541 -7.61 -35.54 12.80
CA ASP A 541 -7.17 -34.23 13.33
C ASP A 541 -5.69 -33.94 13.06
N GLY A 542 -5.36 -32.72 12.61
CA GLY A 542 -3.98 -32.31 12.34
C GLY A 542 -3.40 -32.82 11.02
N THR A 543 -4.25 -33.27 10.11
CA THR A 543 -3.85 -33.75 8.79
C THR A 543 -4.45 -32.92 7.66
N LEU A 544 -3.82 -32.97 6.50
CA LEU A 544 -4.27 -32.29 5.30
C LEU A 544 -4.18 -33.24 4.09
N PHE A 545 -5.28 -33.42 3.37
CA PHE A 545 -5.23 -34.07 2.07
C PHE A 545 -4.84 -33.05 0.98
N TYR A 546 -3.67 -33.22 0.38
CA TYR A 546 -3.11 -32.28 -0.59
C TYR A 546 -2.31 -33.03 -1.67
N LYS A 547 -2.55 -32.69 -2.95
CA LYS A 547 -1.88 -33.29 -4.13
C LYS A 547 -1.79 -34.82 -4.06
N ASP A 548 -2.93 -35.45 -3.79
CA ASP A 548 -3.08 -36.92 -3.69
C ASP A 548 -2.31 -37.59 -2.53
N HIS A 549 -1.92 -36.80 -1.52
CA HIS A 549 -1.26 -37.27 -0.31
C HIS A 549 -2.00 -36.81 0.93
N CYS A 550 -2.01 -37.66 1.95
CA CYS A 550 -2.35 -37.27 3.31
C CYS A 550 -1.08 -36.80 4.03
N LEU A 551 -1.09 -35.55 4.49
CA LEU A 551 0.04 -34.88 5.13
C LEU A 551 -0.22 -34.70 6.63
N ALA A 552 0.83 -34.81 7.44
CA ALA A 552 0.79 -34.46 8.86
C ALA A 552 2.17 -34.06 9.39
N PHE A 553 2.21 -33.35 10.52
CA PHE A 553 3.46 -33.19 11.26
C PHE A 553 3.70 -34.41 12.15
N GLY A 554 4.95 -34.83 12.23
CA GLY A 554 5.35 -35.98 13.03
C GLY A 554 6.83 -35.98 13.32
N TYR A 555 7.31 -37.11 13.80
CA TYR A 555 8.71 -37.33 14.10
C TYR A 555 9.06 -38.80 13.97
N VAL A 556 10.35 -39.12 13.92
CA VAL A 556 10.83 -40.50 13.82
C VAL A 556 11.60 -40.93 15.07
N ILE A 557 11.20 -42.08 15.62
CA ILE A 557 11.88 -42.75 16.75
C ILE A 557 12.77 -43.88 16.18
N GLY A 558 13.92 -44.16 16.81
CA GLY A 558 14.86 -45.22 16.39
C GLY A 558 16.07 -44.68 15.61
N GLY A 559 16.69 -45.51 14.76
CA GLY A 559 17.86 -45.12 13.95
C GLY A 559 19.14 -45.88 14.28
N GLY A 560 20.09 -45.89 13.34
CA GLY A 560 21.29 -46.74 13.42
C GLY A 560 20.90 -48.20 13.16
N ILE A 561 21.07 -49.05 14.18
CA ILE A 561 20.75 -50.49 14.12
C ILE A 561 19.29 -50.79 14.49
N ALA A 562 18.57 -49.82 15.06
CA ALA A 562 17.17 -49.98 15.48
C ALA A 562 16.19 -49.58 14.36
N PRO A 563 15.05 -50.30 14.20
CA PRO A 563 14.00 -49.93 13.25
C PRO A 563 13.57 -48.48 13.47
N THR A 564 13.46 -47.72 12.37
CA THR A 564 12.96 -46.35 12.44
C THR A 564 11.46 -46.36 12.21
N THR A 565 10.71 -45.78 13.14
CA THR A 565 9.24 -45.70 13.06
C THR A 565 8.82 -44.24 13.06
N SER A 566 7.89 -43.88 12.17
CA SER A 566 7.25 -42.57 12.14
C SER A 566 6.08 -42.52 13.12
N VAL A 567 5.99 -41.40 13.84
CA VAL A 567 4.93 -41.12 14.81
C VAL A 567 4.33 -39.76 14.47
N ARG A 568 3.02 -39.75 14.28
CA ARG A 568 2.24 -38.54 14.03
C ARG A 568 2.04 -37.77 15.32
N MET A 569 2.08 -36.44 15.24
CA MET A 569 1.67 -35.60 16.37
C MET A 569 0.17 -35.67 16.59
N GLU A 570 -0.24 -35.85 17.85
CA GLU A 570 -1.65 -35.89 18.23
C GLU A 570 -1.86 -35.40 19.67
N GLY A 571 -3.12 -35.16 20.03
CA GLY A 571 -3.50 -34.74 21.38
C GLY A 571 -2.75 -33.48 21.82
N LYS A 572 -2.13 -33.54 23.01
CA LYS A 572 -1.44 -32.40 23.62
C LYS A 572 -0.31 -31.85 22.75
N GLU A 573 0.44 -32.71 22.06
CA GLU A 573 1.58 -32.27 21.24
C GLU A 573 1.11 -31.47 20.02
N LEU A 574 0.03 -31.93 19.37
CA LEU A 574 -0.59 -31.20 18.27
C LEU A 574 -1.22 -29.88 18.74
N THR A 575 -1.86 -29.88 19.92
CA THR A 575 -2.40 -28.65 20.53
C THR A 575 -1.29 -27.63 20.82
N THR A 576 -0.14 -28.07 21.33
CA THR A 576 1.02 -27.20 21.54
C THR A 576 1.55 -26.66 20.22
N LEU A 577 1.63 -27.48 19.17
CA LEU A 577 2.04 -27.01 17.84
C LEU A 577 1.08 -25.95 17.30
N ARG A 578 -0.24 -26.16 17.41
CA ARG A 578 -1.28 -25.20 16.97
C ARG A 578 -1.17 -23.83 17.66
N LYS A 579 -0.62 -23.76 18.87
CA LYS A 579 -0.39 -22.49 19.58
C LYS A 579 0.64 -21.62 18.86
N PHE A 580 1.67 -22.23 18.27
CA PHE A 580 2.75 -21.51 17.60
C PHE A 580 2.67 -21.52 16.08
N LEU A 581 1.93 -22.49 15.51
CA LEU A 581 1.68 -22.68 14.09
C LEU A 581 0.16 -22.82 13.85
N PRO A 582 -0.60 -21.71 13.97
CA PRO A 582 -2.06 -21.74 13.91
C PRO A 582 -2.62 -22.20 12.55
N ASP A 583 -1.98 -21.82 11.43
CA ASP A 583 -2.36 -22.30 10.10
C ASP A 583 -1.62 -23.60 9.72
N LEU A 584 -2.00 -24.69 10.38
CA LEU A 584 -1.41 -26.00 10.15
C LEU A 584 -1.56 -26.48 8.69
N ASN A 585 -2.69 -26.14 8.04
CA ASN A 585 -2.96 -26.58 6.68
C ASN A 585 -2.04 -25.86 5.69
N GLY A 586 -1.95 -24.54 5.79
CA GLY A 586 -1.00 -23.76 4.98
C GLY A 586 0.44 -24.23 5.20
N ALA A 587 0.82 -24.53 6.45
CA ALA A 587 2.15 -25.02 6.79
C ALA A 587 2.46 -26.40 6.19
N LEU A 588 1.51 -27.33 6.20
CA LEU A 588 1.66 -28.66 5.59
C LEU A 588 1.80 -28.57 4.07
N ALA A 589 0.95 -27.76 3.42
CA ALA A 589 1.03 -27.52 1.98
C ALA A 589 2.37 -26.86 1.58
N ASN A 590 2.80 -25.84 2.34
CA ASN A 590 4.07 -25.15 2.10
C ASN A 590 5.28 -26.09 2.20
N ASN A 591 5.26 -27.00 3.18
CA ASN A 591 6.32 -27.99 3.36
C ASN A 591 6.39 -28.99 2.21
N PHE A 592 5.23 -29.53 1.82
CA PHE A 592 5.15 -30.44 0.68
C PHE A 592 5.64 -29.77 -0.62
N ASP A 593 5.23 -28.52 -0.85
CA ASP A 593 5.63 -27.76 -2.04
C ASP A 593 7.09 -27.30 -2.03
N CYS A 594 7.75 -27.33 -0.86
CA CYS A 594 9.16 -26.97 -0.75
C CYS A 594 10.08 -27.98 -1.45
N ALA A 595 9.86 -29.28 -1.19
CA ALA A 595 10.71 -30.36 -1.69
C ALA A 595 9.86 -31.59 -2.12
N PRO A 596 8.98 -31.43 -3.13
CA PRO A 596 8.01 -32.48 -3.49
C PRO A 596 8.67 -33.75 -4.06
N TYR A 597 9.88 -33.65 -4.61
CA TYR A 597 10.57 -34.78 -5.26
C TYR A 597 10.73 -35.96 -4.31
N ALA A 598 11.25 -35.70 -3.10
CA ALA A 598 11.51 -36.73 -2.10
C ALA A 598 10.24 -37.46 -1.67
N THR A 599 9.11 -36.76 -1.65
CA THR A 599 7.80 -37.35 -1.31
C THR A 599 7.22 -38.13 -2.47
N MET A 600 7.29 -37.59 -3.69
CA MET A 600 6.67 -38.18 -4.88
C MET A 600 7.45 -39.37 -5.46
N HIS A 601 8.76 -39.48 -5.20
CA HIS A 601 9.63 -40.52 -5.75
C HIS A 601 10.15 -41.44 -4.64
N ARG A 602 9.23 -42.02 -3.85
CA ARG A 602 9.54 -42.84 -2.66
C ARG A 602 10.49 -44.01 -2.96
N ASP A 603 10.38 -44.63 -4.13
CA ASP A 603 11.23 -45.75 -4.55
C ASP A 603 12.70 -45.31 -4.76
N GLU A 604 12.90 -44.07 -5.22
CA GLU A 604 14.22 -43.47 -5.43
C GLU A 604 14.76 -42.79 -4.16
N CYS A 605 13.86 -42.34 -3.28
CA CYS A 605 14.17 -41.63 -2.04
C CYS A 605 13.70 -42.41 -0.79
N PRO A 606 14.25 -43.60 -0.50
CA PRO A 606 13.80 -44.41 0.62
C PRO A 606 14.09 -43.74 1.98
N PRO A 607 13.13 -43.74 2.91
CA PRO A 607 13.17 -42.92 4.13
C PRO A 607 14.13 -43.42 5.23
N PHE A 608 14.55 -44.70 5.20
CA PHE A 608 15.15 -45.34 6.38
C PHE A 608 16.32 -46.32 6.15
N THR A 609 16.76 -46.63 4.93
CA THR A 609 17.70 -47.77 4.74
C THR A 609 18.82 -47.63 3.71
N ASN A 610 18.89 -46.63 2.83
CA ASN A 610 19.96 -46.56 1.83
C ASN A 610 20.72 -45.24 1.89
N PHE A 611 21.97 -45.28 2.36
CA PHE A 611 22.93 -44.20 2.20
C PHE A 611 24.02 -44.61 1.19
N PRO A 612 24.47 -43.70 0.32
CA PRO A 612 23.99 -42.32 0.18
C PRO A 612 22.69 -42.25 -0.64
N LEU A 613 21.75 -41.40 -0.23
CA LEU A 613 20.60 -41.03 -1.06
C LEU A 613 21.05 -40.10 -2.19
N PRO A 614 20.36 -40.09 -3.34
CA PRO A 614 20.59 -39.06 -4.37
C PRO A 614 20.43 -37.65 -3.79
N ASP A 615 21.25 -36.69 -4.25
CA ASP A 615 21.20 -35.30 -3.76
C ASP A 615 19.79 -34.70 -3.85
N LYS A 616 19.05 -35.02 -4.93
CA LYS A 616 17.65 -34.57 -5.14
C LYS A 616 16.67 -35.04 -4.06
N CYS A 617 17.00 -36.09 -3.31
CA CYS A 617 16.20 -36.59 -2.19
C CYS A 617 16.52 -35.87 -0.86
N THR A 618 17.69 -35.25 -0.76
CA THR A 618 18.20 -34.61 0.47
C THR A 618 18.33 -33.10 0.36
N ASP A 619 18.24 -32.53 -0.85
CA ASP A 619 18.30 -31.10 -1.12
C ASP A 619 16.98 -30.43 -0.74
N ILE A 620 16.89 -30.03 0.53
CA ILE A 620 15.77 -29.24 1.05
C ILE A 620 16.20 -27.77 1.04
N PRO A 621 15.59 -26.92 0.20
CA PRO A 621 15.98 -25.52 0.12
C PRO A 621 15.81 -24.78 1.45
N ASP A 622 16.71 -23.83 1.72
CA ASP A 622 16.50 -22.87 2.80
C ASP A 622 15.26 -21.98 2.51
N PRO A 623 14.57 -21.51 3.57
CA PRO A 623 13.37 -20.70 3.42
C PRO A 623 13.69 -19.37 2.72
N THR A 624 12.82 -18.95 1.80
CA THR A 624 12.96 -17.63 1.17
C THR A 624 12.56 -16.54 2.16
N ILE A 625 13.36 -15.47 2.22
CA ILE A 625 13.04 -14.29 3.04
C ILE A 625 11.78 -13.62 2.45
N PRO A 626 10.74 -13.38 3.26
CA PRO A 626 9.50 -12.76 2.82
C PRO A 626 9.75 -11.38 2.21
N THR A 627 8.99 -11.07 1.16
CA THR A 627 8.95 -9.77 0.49
C THR A 627 7.53 -9.21 0.52
N GLY A 628 7.34 -7.94 0.13
CA GLY A 628 6.01 -7.29 0.12
C GLY A 628 4.94 -8.01 -0.72
N LYS A 629 5.32 -8.96 -1.58
CA LYS A 629 4.40 -9.76 -2.41
C LYS A 629 3.90 -11.02 -1.71
N ASP A 630 4.55 -11.46 -0.64
CA ASP A 630 4.29 -12.74 0.00
C ASP A 630 3.24 -12.64 1.12
N LEU A 631 2.73 -11.43 1.43
CA LEU A 631 2.02 -11.20 2.68
C LEU A 631 0.70 -10.39 2.52
N ASP A 632 -0.41 -11.04 2.88
CA ASP A 632 -1.75 -10.45 3.09
C ASP A 632 -1.96 -10.23 4.60
N ILE A 633 -2.48 -9.07 5.02
CA ILE A 633 -2.74 -8.79 6.46
C ILE A 633 -4.08 -9.40 6.94
N THR A 634 -4.96 -9.73 6.00
CA THR A 634 -6.33 -10.19 6.24
C THR A 634 -6.49 -11.71 6.11
N LYS A 635 -5.54 -12.36 5.45
CA LYS A 635 -5.35 -13.82 5.45
C LYS A 635 -4.00 -14.08 6.10
N PRO A 636 -3.80 -15.17 6.87
CA PRO A 636 -2.45 -15.55 7.27
C PRO A 636 -1.60 -15.69 6.00
N LEU A 637 -0.79 -14.68 5.74
CA LEU A 637 0.51 -14.68 5.10
C LEU A 637 0.75 -15.93 4.27
N ILE A 638 0.64 -15.76 2.94
CA ILE A 638 1.00 -16.81 1.99
C ILE A 638 2.40 -17.23 2.39
N TYR A 639 2.55 -18.46 2.89
CA TYR A 639 3.84 -18.92 3.37
C TYR A 639 4.88 -18.67 2.28
N PRO A 640 5.95 -17.90 2.55
CA PRO A 640 7.05 -17.76 1.63
C PRO A 640 7.53 -19.15 1.20
N LYS A 641 8.14 -19.24 0.02
CA LYS A 641 8.61 -20.53 -0.49
C LYS A 641 9.53 -21.20 0.54
N CYS A 642 9.23 -22.46 0.87
CA CYS A 642 10.00 -23.25 1.83
C CYS A 642 10.05 -22.71 3.27
N TYR A 643 9.12 -21.83 3.68
CA TYR A 643 9.05 -21.31 5.05
C TYR A 643 8.98 -22.43 6.10
N VAL A 644 8.23 -23.48 5.77
CA VAL A 644 8.24 -24.77 6.46
C VAL A 644 8.92 -25.76 5.53
N ASN A 645 9.97 -26.45 6.00
CA ASN A 645 10.80 -27.29 5.15
C ASN A 645 11.44 -28.45 5.93
N PHE A 646 10.60 -29.43 6.30
CA PHE A 646 11.03 -30.65 6.98
C PHE A 646 11.23 -31.76 5.95
N ALA A 647 12.17 -32.67 6.20
CA ALA A 647 12.28 -33.87 5.39
C ALA A 647 11.00 -34.71 5.49
N SER A 648 10.55 -35.26 4.35
CA SER A 648 9.37 -36.11 4.30
C SER A 648 9.70 -37.57 4.64
N VAL A 649 8.81 -38.24 5.37
CA VAL A 649 8.84 -39.69 5.60
C VAL A 649 7.43 -40.26 5.50
N PRO A 650 7.27 -41.54 5.14
CA PRO A 650 5.96 -42.18 5.16
C PRO A 650 5.47 -42.39 6.59
N TRP A 651 4.16 -42.28 6.77
CA TRP A 651 3.45 -42.57 8.02
C TRP A 651 2.80 -43.97 7.98
N ASP A 652 2.50 -44.45 6.79
CA ASP A 652 1.92 -45.75 6.54
C ASP A 652 2.97 -46.88 6.50
N ASN A 653 2.56 -48.09 6.89
CA ASN A 653 3.30 -49.33 6.62
C ASN A 653 2.99 -49.90 5.21
N CYS A 654 2.53 -49.06 4.30
CA CYS A 654 2.22 -49.47 2.93
C CYS A 654 3.54 -49.87 2.27
N ARG A 655 3.57 -51.12 1.79
CA ARG A 655 4.74 -51.69 1.10
C ARG A 655 4.75 -51.28 -0.34
#